data_AF-A0A8C3IIH3-F1
#
_entry.id   AF-A0A8C3IIH3-F1
#
_cell.length_a   1.000
_cell.length_b   1.000
_cell.length_c   1.000
_cell.angle_alpha   90.00
_cell.angle_beta   90.00
_cell.angle_gamma   90.00
#
_symmetry.space_group_name_H-M   'P 1'
#
loop_
_entity.id
_entity.type
_entity.pdbx_description
1 polymer ?
#
loop_
_entity_poly.entity_id
_entity_poly.type
_entity_poly.pdbx_seq_one_letter_code
_entity_poly.pdbx_strand_id
1 'polypeptide(L)'
;MWGHVLALVFAINKINQDPELLPNITLGFRIYESFFSARKTYESSFTLLSTRNGMIPNYNCDTQDKLSAVIGGLGSETSLQMATILGIYKIPQVRISYGSFHAMLSDKFQFPSVYRMLPNEEPQSLGLVRLMQHFRWTWVGLIASDDDSGEKFVQTLKPMLIRNSICVAFTERAPHVPSPSMVHVFREQTSKLHSSISQTKAEVIVVYGDTDSLLGFKLFLHTNYQTALTPIGKVWITTAQWDFTSYIALNRWTLKPFHGALSFAVHTKEVPGFRDFLRTLNPYQPQGDIFIQRFWHTVFNCSIPYAGLTIKGGRNCSGKEELESLPGSDFEMKMSGQSYSIYNGVYAVAHALHALYSSKSKKEATGKGHLLELQNIQPWELHPFLKNVRFNNSAGDKLYFDENGESSAGYNILNWIVFPNDSFVRVEVGHMDPRAPVGQEFTINERAITVPRSVCTESCHPGYFRTVREEEPLCCYNCAPCPEGTISNQTDADHCNKCPEDRYPNRDQDKCIPKIMDFLSYEEPLGFILASFALLFSLLTALVLGMFIKHRDTPIVRANNRELSYVLLFSLLLCFLCSLVFIGRPGRVTCLLRQTAFGVIFSVSVSSVLAKTITVVLAFKATKPGASMRKWLGRRLASSIVVSCSLIQVGICAVWLGTTPPFPDLDMKSEAGHILVQCNEGSNIAFYCVLGYMGFLAIVSFTVAFLARKLPDTFNEAKFITFSMLVFCSVWVSFIPTYLSTKGKYMVAVEIFSILAASAGLLGCIFIPKCYIIVLRPELNTREQLVMKSKSGTQEL
;
A
#
# COMPACT_ATOMS: atom_id res chain seq x y z
N MET A 1 -34.73 -18.08 28.11
CA MET A 1 -34.72 -18.90 29.35
C MET A 1 -35.41 -20.26 29.21
N TRP A 2 -36.67 -20.31 28.76
CA TRP A 2 -37.45 -21.56 28.74
C TRP A 2 -36.88 -22.69 27.87
N GLY A 3 -36.27 -22.34 26.72
CA GLY A 3 -35.60 -23.33 25.86
C GLY A 3 -34.49 -24.11 26.56
N HIS A 4 -33.79 -23.50 27.52
CA HIS A 4 -32.69 -24.10 28.28
C HIS A 4 -33.17 -25.25 29.16
N VAL A 5 -34.30 -25.04 29.84
CA VAL A 5 -34.93 -26.07 30.66
C VAL A 5 -35.50 -27.19 29.79
N LEU A 6 -36.16 -26.84 28.69
CA LEU A 6 -36.70 -27.84 27.77
C LEU A 6 -35.60 -28.72 27.17
N ALA A 7 -34.42 -28.16 26.90
CA ALA A 7 -33.24 -28.93 26.46
C ALA A 7 -32.74 -29.90 27.54
N LEU A 8 -32.72 -29.49 28.81
CA LEU A 8 -32.37 -30.35 29.94
C LEU A 8 -33.37 -31.51 30.09
N VAL A 9 -34.66 -31.22 30.10
CA VAL A 9 -35.73 -32.22 30.23
C VAL A 9 -35.68 -33.20 29.07
N PHE A 10 -35.51 -32.70 27.84
CA PHE A 10 -35.37 -33.54 26.66
C PHE A 10 -34.18 -34.50 26.77
N ALA A 11 -33.01 -33.99 27.18
CA ALA A 11 -31.81 -34.81 27.34
C ALA A 11 -32.04 -35.95 28.34
N ILE A 12 -32.61 -35.64 29.51
CA ILE A 12 -32.88 -36.63 30.56
C ILE A 12 -33.91 -37.66 30.09
N ASN A 13 -34.99 -37.23 29.45
CA ASN A 13 -36.00 -38.15 28.91
C ASN A 13 -35.40 -39.12 27.88
N LYS A 14 -34.50 -38.64 27.02
CA LYS A 14 -33.80 -39.49 26.05
C LYS A 14 -32.85 -40.47 26.72
N ILE A 15 -32.08 -40.04 27.71
CA ILE A 15 -31.16 -40.92 28.45
C ILE A 15 -31.93 -42.00 29.22
N ASN A 16 -33.03 -41.64 29.89
CA ASN A 16 -33.85 -42.62 30.62
C ASN A 16 -34.58 -43.63 29.71
N GLN A 17 -34.67 -43.35 28.40
CA GLN A 17 -35.21 -44.27 27.39
C GLN A 17 -34.12 -45.08 26.68
N ASP A 18 -32.85 -44.76 26.91
CA ASP A 18 -31.71 -45.41 26.28
C ASP A 18 -31.36 -46.71 27.04
N PRO A 19 -31.45 -47.90 26.40
CA PRO A 19 -31.12 -49.16 27.07
C PRO A 19 -29.61 -49.38 27.24
N GLU A 20 -28.76 -48.66 26.50
CA GLU A 20 -27.30 -48.80 26.57
C GLU A 20 -26.69 -47.88 27.64
N LEU A 21 -27.24 -46.67 27.78
CA LEU A 21 -26.73 -45.66 28.70
C LEU A 21 -27.51 -45.67 30.02
N LEU A 22 -26.84 -46.11 31.09
CA LEU A 22 -27.40 -46.20 32.46
C LEU A 22 -28.62 -47.16 32.56
N PRO A 23 -28.49 -48.44 32.15
CA PRO A 23 -29.59 -49.39 32.21
C PRO A 23 -30.08 -49.60 33.66
N ASN A 24 -31.41 -49.65 33.85
CA ASN A 24 -32.09 -49.77 35.15
C ASN A 24 -31.83 -48.62 36.14
N ILE A 25 -31.36 -47.47 35.66
CA ILE A 25 -31.11 -46.29 36.48
C ILE A 25 -31.90 -45.14 35.89
N THR A 26 -32.72 -44.48 36.71
CA THR A 26 -33.45 -43.29 36.29
C THR A 26 -32.74 -42.04 36.80
N LEU A 27 -32.35 -41.16 35.88
CA LEU A 27 -31.84 -39.84 36.22
C LEU A 27 -33.01 -38.89 36.50
N GLY A 28 -33.04 -38.34 37.72
CA GLY A 28 -33.91 -37.24 38.11
C GLY A 28 -33.20 -35.88 38.06
N PHE A 29 -33.95 -34.80 38.24
CA PHE A 29 -33.41 -33.44 38.27
C PHE A 29 -34.22 -32.51 39.18
N ARG A 30 -33.59 -31.42 39.62
CA ARG A 30 -34.24 -30.31 40.34
C ARG A 30 -33.82 -29.00 39.68
N ILE A 31 -34.77 -28.12 39.40
CA ILE A 31 -34.53 -26.84 38.74
C ILE A 31 -34.76 -25.71 39.74
N TYR A 32 -33.78 -24.82 39.86
CA TYR A 32 -33.84 -23.62 40.70
C TYR A 32 -33.66 -22.38 39.84
N GLU A 33 -34.42 -21.33 40.16
CA GLU A 33 -34.37 -20.04 39.49
C GLU A 33 -33.38 -19.12 40.22
N SER A 34 -32.35 -18.65 39.51
CA SER A 34 -31.35 -17.74 40.08
C SER A 34 -31.66 -16.26 39.83
N PHE A 35 -32.61 -15.93 38.94
CA PHE A 35 -32.95 -14.57 38.50
C PHE A 35 -31.72 -13.71 38.13
N PHE A 36 -30.65 -14.34 37.64
CA PHE A 36 -29.37 -13.68 37.35
C PHE A 36 -28.77 -12.89 38.53
N SER A 37 -29.20 -13.16 39.76
CA SER A 37 -28.73 -12.47 40.96
C SER A 37 -27.76 -13.34 41.74
N ALA A 38 -26.56 -12.82 42.03
CA ALA A 38 -25.58 -13.52 42.86
C ALA A 38 -26.12 -13.89 44.25
N ARG A 39 -26.87 -12.98 44.88
CA ARG A 39 -27.53 -13.22 46.18
C ARG A 39 -28.52 -14.39 46.12
N LYS A 40 -29.42 -14.40 45.13
CA LYS A 40 -30.40 -15.50 44.99
C LYS A 40 -29.73 -16.80 44.54
N THR A 41 -28.63 -16.72 43.79
CA THR A 41 -27.83 -17.90 43.42
C THR A 41 -27.20 -18.53 44.66
N TYR A 42 -26.70 -17.72 45.59
CA TYR A 42 -26.19 -18.19 46.87
C TYR A 42 -27.29 -18.92 47.66
N GLU A 43 -28.47 -18.29 47.84
CA GLU A 43 -29.63 -18.90 48.50
C GLU A 43 -30.06 -20.22 47.83
N SER A 44 -30.12 -20.25 46.50
CA SER A 44 -30.49 -21.43 45.72
C SER A 44 -29.46 -22.56 45.83
N SER A 45 -28.16 -22.23 45.82
CA SER A 45 -27.07 -23.21 45.95
C SER A 45 -27.08 -23.88 47.32
N PHE A 46 -27.36 -23.13 48.39
CA PHE A 46 -27.55 -23.70 49.73
C PHE A 46 -28.82 -24.53 49.83
N THR A 47 -29.91 -24.09 49.20
CA THR A 47 -31.16 -24.84 49.16
C THR A 47 -30.99 -26.16 48.41
N LEU A 48 -30.19 -26.18 47.33
CA LEU A 48 -29.89 -27.40 46.57
C LEU A 48 -29.16 -28.46 47.41
N LEU A 49 -28.36 -28.05 48.39
CA LEU A 49 -27.67 -28.95 49.33
C LEU A 49 -28.60 -29.47 50.44
N SER A 50 -29.79 -28.88 50.62
CA SER A 50 -30.76 -29.23 51.67
C SER A 50 -31.99 -29.92 51.07
N THR A 51 -32.32 -31.11 51.54
CA THR A 51 -33.44 -31.90 50.98
C THR A 51 -34.81 -31.55 51.58
N ARG A 52 -34.87 -30.79 52.69
CA ARG A 52 -36.10 -30.29 53.31
C ARG A 52 -36.20 -28.77 53.22
N ASN A 53 -37.43 -28.23 53.29
CA ASN A 53 -37.76 -26.79 53.28
C ASN A 53 -37.10 -25.93 54.40
N GLY A 54 -36.08 -26.42 55.10
CA GLY A 54 -35.29 -25.70 56.10
C GLY A 54 -33.80 -25.80 55.81
N MET A 55 -33.11 -24.66 55.81
CA MET A 55 -31.66 -24.58 55.64
C MET A 55 -30.94 -25.06 56.90
N ILE A 56 -30.44 -26.31 56.92
CA ILE A 56 -29.63 -26.84 58.02
C ILE A 56 -28.27 -27.28 57.45
N PRO A 57 -27.20 -26.49 57.62
CA PRO A 57 -25.86 -26.85 57.15
C PRO A 57 -25.39 -28.18 57.77
N ASN A 58 -24.79 -29.05 56.97
CA ASN A 58 -24.16 -30.32 57.41
C ASN A 58 -25.11 -31.39 57.99
N TYR A 59 -26.43 -31.27 57.79
CA TYR A 59 -27.42 -32.25 58.24
C TYR A 59 -28.25 -32.76 57.06
N ASN A 60 -28.00 -33.99 56.62
CA ASN A 60 -28.79 -34.67 55.59
C ASN A 60 -29.21 -36.06 56.10
N CYS A 61 -30.50 -36.21 56.42
CA CYS A 61 -31.09 -37.49 56.84
C CYS A 61 -31.86 -38.20 55.72
N ASP A 62 -31.90 -37.64 54.51
CA ASP A 62 -32.63 -38.25 53.40
C ASP A 62 -31.71 -39.22 52.64
N THR A 63 -32.12 -40.49 52.61
CA THR A 63 -31.41 -41.57 51.91
C THR A 63 -31.77 -41.67 50.43
N GLN A 64 -32.80 -40.95 50.00
CA GLN A 64 -33.25 -40.84 48.61
C GLN A 64 -32.90 -39.46 48.03
N ASP A 65 -32.58 -39.39 46.74
CA ASP A 65 -32.22 -38.18 45.97
C ASP A 65 -30.83 -37.55 46.25
N LYS A 66 -29.75 -38.31 46.08
CA LYS A 66 -28.38 -37.76 46.18
C LYS A 66 -28.00 -36.90 44.96
N LEU A 67 -27.58 -35.67 45.23
CA LEU A 67 -27.08 -34.74 44.23
C LEU A 67 -25.74 -35.21 43.66
N SER A 68 -25.69 -35.52 42.37
CA SER A 68 -24.46 -36.03 41.72
C SER A 68 -23.63 -34.92 41.05
N ALA A 69 -24.29 -33.96 40.39
CA ALA A 69 -23.64 -32.86 39.71
C ALA A 69 -24.63 -31.67 39.60
N VAL A 70 -24.09 -30.47 39.41
CA VAL A 70 -24.87 -29.26 39.19
C VAL A 70 -24.57 -28.70 37.80
N ILE A 71 -25.62 -28.46 37.03
CA ILE A 71 -25.53 -27.90 35.68
C ILE A 71 -26.08 -26.47 35.76
N GLY A 72 -25.24 -25.46 35.53
CA GLY A 72 -25.66 -24.06 35.71
C GLY A 72 -24.51 -23.06 35.65
N GLY A 73 -24.63 -21.96 36.40
CA GLY A 73 -23.62 -20.88 36.38
C GLY A 73 -23.77 -20.02 35.12
N LEU A 74 -24.91 -19.34 35.04
CA LEU A 74 -25.30 -18.56 33.87
C LEU A 74 -24.49 -17.27 33.74
N GLY A 75 -24.31 -16.47 34.79
CA GLY A 75 -23.39 -15.32 34.79
C GLY A 75 -22.04 -15.65 35.45
N SER A 76 -21.03 -14.81 35.21
CA SER A 76 -19.70 -14.93 35.83
C SER A 76 -19.77 -14.91 37.37
N GLU A 77 -20.45 -13.90 37.93
CA GLU A 77 -20.62 -13.76 39.38
C GLU A 77 -21.43 -14.91 39.99
N THR A 78 -22.53 -15.31 39.34
CA THR A 78 -23.36 -16.44 39.79
C THR A 78 -22.58 -17.77 39.76
N SER A 79 -21.72 -17.96 38.75
CA SER A 79 -20.88 -19.15 38.64
C SER A 79 -19.85 -19.22 39.75
N LEU A 80 -19.26 -18.08 40.11
CA LEU A 80 -18.27 -17.98 41.17
C LEU A 80 -18.87 -18.29 42.54
N GLN A 81 -20.04 -17.73 42.84
CA GLN A 81 -20.76 -18.00 44.09
C GLN A 81 -21.11 -19.50 44.20
N MET A 82 -21.62 -20.08 43.12
CA MET A 82 -21.95 -21.50 43.08
C MET A 82 -20.71 -22.38 43.22
N ALA A 83 -19.62 -22.05 42.52
CA ALA A 83 -18.36 -22.80 42.57
C ALA A 83 -17.72 -22.80 43.96
N THR A 84 -17.81 -21.67 44.66
CA THR A 84 -17.31 -21.53 46.03
C THR A 84 -18.03 -22.48 46.98
N ILE A 85 -19.36 -22.58 46.89
CA ILE A 85 -20.16 -23.46 47.75
C ILE A 85 -19.96 -24.92 47.36
N LEU A 86 -20.13 -25.26 46.09
CA LEU A 86 -20.06 -26.64 45.59
C LEU A 86 -18.64 -27.23 45.71
N GLY A 87 -17.62 -26.38 45.61
CA GLY A 87 -16.22 -26.76 45.79
C GLY A 87 -15.93 -27.33 47.17
N ILE A 88 -16.55 -26.79 48.23
CA ILE A 88 -16.41 -27.29 49.61
C ILE A 88 -16.88 -28.74 49.71
N TYR A 89 -18.00 -29.07 49.07
CA TYR A 89 -18.58 -30.42 49.04
C TYR A 89 -18.03 -31.29 47.91
N LYS A 90 -17.07 -30.78 47.12
CA LYS A 90 -16.48 -31.44 45.95
C LYS A 90 -17.53 -31.96 44.98
N ILE A 91 -18.59 -31.18 44.76
CA ILE A 91 -19.65 -31.51 43.82
C ILE A 91 -19.26 -30.95 42.44
N PRO A 92 -19.24 -31.79 41.39
CA PRO A 92 -18.96 -31.32 40.04
C PRO A 92 -19.97 -30.27 39.58
N GLN A 93 -19.47 -29.13 39.13
CA GLN A 93 -20.23 -28.07 38.49
C GLN A 93 -19.93 -28.07 36.99
N VAL A 94 -20.93 -28.39 36.17
CA VAL A 94 -20.87 -28.22 34.71
C VAL A 94 -21.42 -26.85 34.38
N ARG A 95 -20.51 -25.92 34.07
CA ARG A 95 -20.80 -24.52 33.77
C ARG A 95 -21.30 -24.34 32.35
N ILE A 96 -22.43 -23.64 32.21
CA ILE A 96 -23.05 -23.20 30.96
C ILE A 96 -23.15 -21.67 31.03
N SER A 97 -22.07 -20.96 30.71
CA SER A 97 -22.05 -19.50 30.90
C SER A 97 -22.74 -18.75 29.75
N TYR A 98 -23.58 -17.78 30.10
CA TYR A 98 -23.80 -16.50 29.41
C TYR A 98 -22.79 -15.48 29.96
N GLY A 99 -22.31 -14.57 29.13
CA GLY A 99 -21.39 -13.57 29.64
C GLY A 99 -20.04 -14.15 30.06
N SER A 100 -19.40 -13.42 30.95
CA SER A 100 -17.98 -13.21 30.79
C SER A 100 -17.03 -14.23 31.44
N PHE A 101 -15.82 -14.31 30.89
CA PHE A 101 -14.74 -15.15 31.37
C PHE A 101 -14.08 -14.57 32.63
N HIS A 102 -14.41 -15.13 33.81
CA HIS A 102 -13.57 -14.93 35.00
C HIS A 102 -12.36 -15.87 34.94
N ALA A 103 -11.15 -15.32 34.82
CA ALA A 103 -9.91 -16.10 34.74
C ALA A 103 -9.72 -17.05 35.95
N MET A 104 -10.17 -16.63 37.13
CA MET A 104 -10.06 -17.43 38.36
C MET A 104 -10.78 -18.77 38.26
N LEU A 105 -11.91 -18.88 37.55
CA LEU A 105 -12.64 -20.14 37.42
C LEU A 105 -11.96 -21.16 36.48
N SER A 106 -10.89 -20.74 35.79
CA SER A 106 -10.00 -21.62 35.02
C SER A 106 -8.88 -22.20 35.87
N ASP A 107 -8.59 -21.59 37.02
CA ASP A 107 -7.58 -22.07 37.95
C ASP A 107 -8.09 -23.35 38.63
N LYS A 108 -7.58 -24.50 38.16
CA LYS A 108 -7.91 -25.81 38.73
C LYS A 108 -7.35 -26.03 40.13
N PHE A 109 -6.41 -25.21 40.60
CA PHE A 109 -5.97 -25.24 42.00
C PHE A 109 -7.05 -24.67 42.91
N GLN A 110 -7.68 -23.56 42.51
CA GLN A 110 -8.74 -22.91 43.30
C GLN A 110 -10.13 -23.55 43.10
N PHE A 111 -10.46 -23.93 41.86
CA PHE A 111 -11.78 -24.47 41.49
C PHE A 111 -11.66 -25.81 40.73
N PRO A 112 -11.19 -26.89 41.39
CA PRO A 112 -11.00 -28.19 40.75
C PRO A 112 -12.31 -28.82 40.27
N SER A 113 -13.46 -28.42 40.84
CA SER A 113 -14.76 -29.05 40.58
C SER A 113 -15.53 -28.50 39.39
N VAL A 114 -15.00 -27.48 38.71
CA VAL A 114 -15.70 -26.78 37.62
C VAL A 114 -15.28 -27.34 36.26
N TYR A 115 -16.26 -27.69 35.42
CA TYR A 115 -16.09 -28.12 34.03
C TYR A 115 -16.89 -27.17 33.12
N ARG A 116 -16.37 -26.85 31.94
CA ARG A 116 -16.96 -25.82 31.06
C ARG A 116 -17.43 -26.41 29.75
N MET A 117 -18.72 -26.25 29.44
CA MET A 117 -19.27 -26.62 28.14
C MET A 117 -19.04 -25.55 27.07
N LEU A 118 -18.80 -24.30 27.49
CA LEU A 118 -18.46 -23.20 26.59
C LEU A 118 -16.98 -23.28 26.16
N PRO A 119 -16.66 -23.06 24.87
CA PRO A 119 -15.28 -22.99 24.39
C PRO A 119 -14.48 -21.82 24.98
N ASN A 120 -13.16 -21.88 24.82
CA ASN A 120 -12.24 -20.78 25.12
C ASN A 120 -12.57 -19.53 24.26
N GLU A 121 -12.48 -18.34 24.85
CA GLU A 121 -12.72 -17.04 24.18
C GLU A 121 -11.60 -16.65 23.19
N GLU A 122 -10.43 -17.29 23.26
CA GLU A 122 -9.31 -17.01 22.35
C GLU A 122 -9.66 -17.31 20.88
N PRO A 123 -10.19 -18.50 20.51
CA PRO A 123 -10.72 -18.76 19.17
C PRO A 123 -11.73 -17.72 18.69
N GLN A 124 -12.59 -17.21 19.58
CA GLN A 124 -13.56 -16.19 19.24
C GLN A 124 -12.89 -14.84 18.93
N SER A 125 -11.91 -14.44 19.74
CA SER A 125 -11.12 -13.21 19.53
C SER A 125 -10.31 -13.28 18.23
N LEU A 126 -9.69 -14.44 17.96
CA LEU A 126 -9.01 -14.70 16.70
C LEU A 126 -10.00 -14.66 15.51
N GLY A 127 -11.18 -15.26 15.67
CA GLY A 127 -12.26 -15.22 14.69
C GLY A 127 -12.71 -13.80 14.35
N LEU A 128 -12.81 -12.91 15.35
CA LEU A 128 -13.11 -11.48 15.14
C LEU A 128 -12.03 -10.79 14.29
N VAL A 129 -10.75 -11.04 14.57
CA VAL A 129 -9.64 -10.48 13.77
C VAL A 129 -9.67 -11.02 12.34
N ARG A 130 -9.85 -12.33 12.16
CA ARG A 130 -9.93 -12.97 10.83
C ARG A 130 -11.10 -12.44 10.01
N LEU A 131 -12.26 -12.24 10.65
CA LEU A 131 -13.45 -11.64 10.05
C LEU A 131 -13.15 -10.23 9.51
N MET A 132 -12.49 -9.39 10.31
CA MET A 132 -12.14 -8.02 9.91
C MET A 132 -11.08 -8.00 8.80
N GLN A 133 -10.07 -8.87 8.86
CA GLN A 133 -9.06 -9.01 7.81
C GLN A 133 -9.67 -9.45 6.49
N HIS A 134 -10.59 -10.41 6.53
CA HIS A 134 -11.27 -10.94 5.35
C HIS A 134 -12.03 -9.85 4.60
N PHE A 135 -12.78 -9.01 5.31
CA PHE A 135 -13.52 -7.88 4.72
C PHE A 135 -12.71 -6.57 4.60
N ARG A 136 -11.41 -6.59 4.93
CA ARG A 136 -10.51 -5.43 4.92
C ARG A 136 -11.03 -4.24 5.74
N TRP A 137 -11.67 -4.51 6.87
CA TRP A 137 -12.10 -3.48 7.82
C TRP A 137 -10.92 -3.04 8.67
N THR A 138 -10.50 -1.79 8.52
CA THR A 138 -9.34 -1.22 9.22
C THR A 138 -9.73 -0.19 10.29
N TRP A 139 -11.02 0.17 10.36
CA TRP A 139 -11.53 1.17 11.30
C TRP A 139 -12.80 0.66 11.99
N VAL A 140 -12.73 0.32 13.28
CA VAL A 140 -13.84 -0.34 14.01
C VAL A 140 -14.13 0.33 15.35
N GLY A 141 -15.38 0.29 15.80
CA GLY A 141 -15.77 0.68 17.16
C GLY A 141 -15.80 -0.51 18.12
N LEU A 142 -15.49 -0.29 19.40
CA LEU A 142 -15.63 -1.30 20.45
C LEU A 142 -16.62 -0.82 21.52
N ILE A 143 -17.56 -1.69 21.88
CA ILE A 143 -18.46 -1.53 23.02
C ILE A 143 -18.28 -2.77 23.90
N ALA A 144 -17.98 -2.57 25.18
CA ALA A 144 -17.79 -3.65 26.14
C ALA A 144 -18.66 -3.44 27.39
N SER A 145 -19.00 -4.49 28.13
CA SER A 145 -19.63 -4.38 29.45
C SER A 145 -18.79 -3.53 30.41
N ASP A 146 -19.47 -2.91 31.39
CA ASP A 146 -18.84 -2.10 32.44
C ASP A 146 -18.45 -2.98 33.64
N ASP A 147 -17.72 -4.06 33.36
CA ASP A 147 -17.22 -5.02 34.32
C ASP A 147 -15.75 -5.42 33.99
N ASP A 148 -15.11 -6.13 34.92
CA ASP A 148 -13.71 -6.60 34.77
C ASP A 148 -13.48 -7.40 33.49
N SER A 149 -14.53 -8.07 33.04
CA SER A 149 -14.48 -8.88 31.85
C SER A 149 -14.56 -8.10 30.55
N GLY A 150 -15.40 -7.06 30.51
CA GLY A 150 -15.40 -6.10 29.41
C GLY A 150 -14.04 -5.41 29.29
N GLU A 151 -13.39 -5.09 30.42
CA GLU A 151 -12.02 -4.58 30.44
C GLU A 151 -11.03 -5.61 29.89
N LYS A 152 -11.09 -6.87 30.37
CA LYS A 152 -10.22 -7.94 29.87
C LYS A 152 -10.38 -8.20 28.37
N PHE A 153 -11.62 -8.18 27.88
CA PHE A 153 -11.93 -8.33 26.46
C PHE A 153 -11.25 -7.21 25.64
N VAL A 154 -11.38 -5.95 26.07
CA VAL A 154 -10.73 -4.81 25.41
C VAL A 154 -9.20 -4.95 25.47
N GLN A 155 -8.62 -5.30 26.62
CA GLN A 155 -7.18 -5.48 26.79
C GLN A 155 -6.62 -6.62 25.94
N THR A 156 -7.42 -7.64 25.63
CA THR A 156 -7.02 -8.78 24.80
C THR A 156 -7.19 -8.46 23.32
N LEU A 157 -8.36 -7.98 22.91
CA LEU A 157 -8.70 -7.78 21.50
C LEU A 157 -8.00 -6.56 20.90
N LYS A 158 -7.93 -5.43 21.62
CA LYS A 158 -7.40 -4.17 21.07
C LYS A 158 -5.93 -4.31 20.59
N PRO A 159 -4.99 -4.92 21.35
CA PRO A 159 -3.65 -5.19 20.85
C PRO A 159 -3.62 -6.15 19.65
N MET A 160 -4.49 -7.17 19.63
CA MET A 160 -4.58 -8.09 18.50
C MET A 160 -5.03 -7.37 17.23
N LEU A 161 -5.98 -6.43 17.32
CA LEU A 161 -6.42 -5.60 16.20
C LEU A 161 -5.28 -4.71 15.69
N ILE A 162 -4.59 -4.00 16.58
CA ILE A 162 -3.49 -3.09 16.21
C ILE A 162 -2.36 -3.86 15.52
N ARG A 163 -1.99 -5.04 16.03
CA ARG A 163 -0.96 -5.90 15.43
C ARG A 163 -1.31 -6.35 14.00
N ASN A 164 -2.60 -6.37 13.67
CA ASN A 164 -3.12 -6.75 12.36
C ASN A 164 -3.55 -5.53 11.52
N SER A 165 -3.02 -4.33 11.83
CA SER A 165 -3.29 -3.07 11.11
C SER A 165 -4.77 -2.65 11.12
N ILE A 166 -5.49 -2.99 12.19
CA ILE A 166 -6.88 -2.57 12.42
C ILE A 166 -6.89 -1.60 13.62
N CYS A 167 -7.39 -0.39 13.40
CA CYS A 167 -7.47 0.62 14.43
C CYS A 167 -8.87 0.71 15.04
N VAL A 168 -8.89 1.09 16.32
CA VAL A 168 -10.11 1.25 17.11
C VAL A 168 -10.48 2.73 17.17
N ALA A 169 -11.65 3.06 16.64
CA ALA A 169 -12.17 4.43 16.57
C ALA A 169 -12.58 4.97 17.95
N PHE A 170 -13.25 4.13 18.74
CA PHE A 170 -13.65 4.44 20.10
C PHE A 170 -13.76 3.16 20.91
N THR A 171 -13.70 3.30 22.23
CA THR A 171 -14.01 2.23 23.18
C THR A 171 -14.97 2.80 24.20
N GLU A 172 -16.19 2.28 24.24
CA GLU A 172 -17.23 2.74 25.16
C GLU A 172 -17.81 1.57 25.98
N ARG A 173 -18.45 1.92 27.09
CA ARG A 173 -19.13 0.96 27.96
C ARG A 173 -20.59 0.81 27.58
N ALA A 174 -21.05 -0.44 27.53
CA ALA A 174 -22.46 -0.76 27.34
C ALA A 174 -23.25 -0.30 28.57
N PRO A 175 -24.39 0.38 28.38
CA PRO A 175 -25.20 0.84 29.51
C PRO A 175 -25.89 -0.35 30.16
N HIS A 176 -26.03 -0.32 31.49
CA HIS A 176 -26.80 -1.31 32.24
C HIS A 176 -28.28 -0.93 32.31
N VAL A 177 -29.17 -1.91 32.47
CA VAL A 177 -30.60 -1.62 32.66
C VAL A 177 -30.80 -0.78 33.93
N PRO A 178 -31.47 0.38 33.85
CA PRO A 178 -31.55 1.30 34.98
C PRO A 178 -32.41 0.73 36.12
N SER A 179 -31.83 0.66 37.31
CA SER A 179 -32.59 0.71 38.58
C SER A 179 -33.34 2.05 38.67
N PRO A 180 -34.50 2.15 39.34
CA PRO A 180 -35.17 3.43 39.61
C PRO A 180 -34.25 4.50 40.22
N SER A 181 -33.21 4.09 40.96
CA SER A 181 -32.20 4.99 41.56
C SER A 181 -31.05 5.40 40.62
N MET A 182 -30.90 4.78 39.45
CA MET A 182 -29.74 4.93 38.55
C MET A 182 -30.10 5.48 37.15
N VAL A 183 -31.28 6.08 36.99
CA VAL A 183 -31.75 6.64 35.70
C VAL A 183 -30.81 7.74 35.17
N HIS A 184 -30.23 8.56 36.05
CA HIS A 184 -29.28 9.61 35.66
C HIS A 184 -27.99 9.04 35.06
N VAL A 185 -27.44 7.97 35.64
CA VAL A 185 -26.24 7.28 35.16
C VAL A 185 -26.48 6.67 33.79
N PHE A 186 -27.64 6.02 33.61
CA PHE A 186 -28.04 5.47 32.31
C PHE A 186 -28.13 6.57 31.23
N ARG A 187 -28.69 7.74 31.56
CA ARG A 187 -28.80 8.86 30.61
C ARG A 187 -27.43 9.41 30.19
N GLU A 188 -26.48 9.49 31.13
CA GLU A 188 -25.12 9.94 30.84
C GLU A 188 -24.38 8.95 29.95
N GLN A 189 -24.40 7.65 30.31
CA GLN A 189 -23.77 6.57 29.54
C GLN A 189 -24.34 6.50 28.11
N THR A 190 -25.66 6.57 27.97
CA THR A 190 -26.32 6.55 26.65
C THR A 190 -26.01 7.78 25.81
N SER A 191 -25.93 8.98 26.42
CA SER A 191 -25.55 10.21 25.72
C SER A 191 -24.11 10.13 25.19
N LYS A 192 -23.18 9.64 26.00
CA LYS A 192 -21.78 9.48 25.60
C LYS A 192 -21.67 8.45 24.47
N LEU A 193 -22.31 7.30 24.61
CA LEU A 193 -22.33 6.26 23.60
C LEU A 193 -22.91 6.74 22.26
N HIS A 194 -24.03 7.47 22.30
CA HIS A 194 -24.61 8.08 21.11
C HIS A 194 -23.64 9.06 20.43
N SER A 195 -22.98 9.93 21.22
CA SER A 195 -21.97 10.86 20.69
C SER A 195 -20.85 10.12 19.96
N SER A 196 -20.25 9.10 20.59
CA SER A 196 -19.15 8.33 20.02
C SER A 196 -19.55 7.58 18.73
N ILE A 197 -20.75 7.00 18.68
CA ILE A 197 -21.27 6.31 17.49
C ILE A 197 -21.60 7.30 16.35
N SER A 198 -22.17 8.47 16.67
CA SER A 198 -22.58 9.46 15.68
C SER A 198 -21.41 10.23 15.05
N GLN A 199 -20.34 10.48 15.81
CA GLN A 199 -19.17 11.22 15.35
C GLN A 199 -18.21 10.37 14.50
N THR A 200 -18.25 9.03 14.64
CA THR A 200 -17.34 8.15 13.91
C THR A 200 -17.82 7.76 12.52
N LYS A 201 -16.86 7.66 11.60
CA LYS A 201 -17.04 7.02 10.29
C LYS A 201 -17.04 5.49 10.34
N ALA A 202 -16.67 4.87 11.48
CA ALA A 202 -16.65 3.42 11.60
C ALA A 202 -18.08 2.85 11.41
N GLU A 203 -18.26 2.00 10.40
CA GLU A 203 -19.53 1.32 10.12
C GLU A 203 -19.65 0.03 10.92
N VAL A 204 -18.52 -0.58 11.29
CA VAL A 204 -18.46 -1.85 12.01
C VAL A 204 -18.18 -1.61 13.50
N ILE A 205 -19.05 -2.15 14.34
CA ILE A 205 -18.96 -2.00 15.81
C ILE A 205 -19.05 -3.38 16.47
N VAL A 206 -18.01 -3.75 17.22
CA VAL A 206 -18.01 -4.97 18.03
C VAL A 206 -18.62 -4.70 19.38
N VAL A 207 -19.56 -5.55 19.78
CA VAL A 207 -20.27 -5.45 21.06
C VAL A 207 -20.02 -6.71 21.88
N TYR A 208 -19.36 -6.53 23.01
CA TYR A 208 -19.15 -7.54 24.04
C TYR A 208 -19.94 -7.16 25.30
N GLY A 209 -20.57 -8.15 25.93
CA GLY A 209 -21.17 -7.96 27.23
C GLY A 209 -21.83 -9.23 27.74
N ASP A 210 -22.31 -9.16 28.98
CA ASP A 210 -23.20 -10.17 29.55
C ASP A 210 -24.67 -9.86 29.24
N THR A 211 -25.57 -10.70 29.74
CA THR A 211 -27.01 -10.56 29.47
C THR A 211 -27.55 -9.19 29.89
N ASP A 212 -27.07 -8.62 31.00
CA ASP A 212 -27.59 -7.38 31.57
C ASP A 212 -27.09 -6.13 30.82
N SER A 213 -25.78 -6.06 30.54
CA SER A 213 -25.20 -4.98 29.71
C SER A 213 -25.78 -4.98 28.30
N LEU A 214 -25.97 -6.15 27.71
CA LEU A 214 -26.49 -6.27 26.35
C LEU A 214 -27.99 -5.94 26.27
N LEU A 215 -28.74 -6.20 27.35
CA LEU A 215 -30.12 -5.77 27.47
C LEU A 215 -30.24 -4.24 27.55
N GLY A 216 -29.37 -3.58 28.34
CA GLY A 216 -29.29 -2.13 28.37
C GLY A 216 -28.87 -1.54 27.02
N PHE A 217 -27.96 -2.19 26.30
CA PHE A 217 -27.61 -1.81 24.93
C PHE A 217 -28.77 -2.01 23.93
N LYS A 218 -29.56 -3.08 24.05
CA LYS A 218 -30.80 -3.28 23.27
C LYS A 218 -31.80 -2.15 23.53
N LEU A 219 -31.99 -1.75 24.79
CA LEU A 219 -32.82 -0.61 25.16
C LEU A 219 -32.32 0.68 24.51
N PHE A 220 -31.00 0.93 24.57
CA PHE A 220 -30.37 2.08 23.92
C PHE A 220 -30.65 2.12 22.41
N LEU A 221 -30.50 1.01 21.70
CA LEU A 221 -30.79 0.98 20.26
C LEU A 221 -32.28 1.16 19.97
N HIS A 222 -33.16 0.59 20.79
CA HIS A 222 -34.60 0.73 20.64
C HIS A 222 -35.05 2.19 20.79
N THR A 223 -34.58 2.90 21.82
CA THR A 223 -34.96 4.30 22.06
C THR A 223 -34.46 5.21 20.95
N ASN A 224 -33.21 5.02 20.49
CA ASN A 224 -32.65 5.81 19.39
C ASN A 224 -33.32 5.51 18.04
N TYR A 225 -33.79 4.27 17.83
CA TYR A 225 -34.52 3.90 16.62
C TYR A 225 -35.90 4.57 16.58
N GLN A 226 -36.62 4.57 17.70
CA GLN A 226 -37.92 5.25 17.81
C GLN A 226 -37.83 6.76 17.60
N THR A 227 -36.73 7.38 18.00
CA THR A 227 -36.48 8.83 17.82
C THR A 227 -35.81 9.17 16.50
N ALA A 228 -35.60 8.20 15.60
CA ALA A 228 -34.87 8.34 14.33
C ALA A 228 -33.43 8.90 14.47
N LEU A 229 -32.83 8.74 15.66
CA LEU A 229 -31.45 9.15 15.97
C LEU A 229 -30.44 8.03 15.72
N THR A 230 -30.87 6.78 15.51
CA THR A 230 -29.95 5.70 15.12
C THR A 230 -29.31 6.00 13.77
N PRO A 231 -27.96 6.04 13.67
CA PRO A 231 -27.31 6.13 12.38
C PRO A 231 -27.62 4.88 11.57
N ILE A 232 -28.42 5.06 10.52
CA ILE A 232 -28.74 4.05 9.52
C ILE A 232 -27.42 3.64 8.85
N GLY A 233 -27.10 2.34 8.82
CA GLY A 233 -25.92 1.82 8.10
C GLY A 233 -24.77 1.25 8.95
N LYS A 234 -24.91 1.14 10.29
CA LYS A 234 -23.92 0.43 11.13
C LYS A 234 -24.18 -1.08 11.15
N VAL A 235 -23.11 -1.88 11.15
CA VAL A 235 -23.15 -3.34 11.33
C VAL A 235 -22.61 -3.71 12.70
N TRP A 236 -23.43 -4.42 13.46
CA TRP A 236 -23.11 -4.90 14.80
C TRP A 236 -22.47 -6.28 14.72
N ILE A 237 -21.33 -6.45 15.41
CA ILE A 237 -20.70 -7.76 15.59
C ILE A 237 -20.84 -8.15 17.07
N THR A 238 -21.66 -9.14 17.37
CA THR A 238 -21.89 -9.58 18.76
C THR A 238 -21.13 -10.85 19.09
N THR A 239 -20.82 -11.01 20.37
CA THR A 239 -20.10 -12.15 20.90
C THR A 239 -21.05 -13.29 21.33
N ALA A 240 -20.54 -14.53 21.43
CA ALA A 240 -21.33 -15.74 21.75
C ALA A 240 -21.99 -15.74 23.13
N GLN A 241 -21.55 -14.82 23.98
CA GLN A 241 -22.06 -14.52 25.30
C GLN A 241 -23.47 -13.91 25.25
N TRP A 242 -23.89 -13.36 24.09
CA TRP A 242 -25.22 -12.79 23.89
C TRP A 242 -26.28 -13.88 23.64
N ASP A 243 -27.31 -13.95 24.50
CA ASP A 243 -28.55 -14.69 24.21
C ASP A 243 -29.74 -13.75 24.00
N PHE A 244 -30.15 -13.59 22.75
CA PHE A 244 -31.28 -12.73 22.36
C PHE A 244 -32.63 -13.23 22.87
N THR A 245 -32.72 -14.49 23.32
CA THR A 245 -33.94 -15.14 23.82
C THR A 245 -34.10 -15.04 25.35
N SER A 246 -33.20 -14.33 26.02
CA SER A 246 -33.02 -14.40 27.48
C SER A 246 -34.05 -13.63 28.32
N TYR A 247 -34.99 -12.85 27.76
CA TYR A 247 -35.99 -12.13 28.56
C TYR A 247 -37.33 -11.88 27.84
N ILE A 248 -38.28 -12.81 27.97
CA ILE A 248 -39.63 -12.72 27.34
C ILE A 248 -40.43 -11.52 27.89
N ALA A 249 -40.16 -11.05 29.12
CA ALA A 249 -40.88 -9.92 29.71
C ALA A 249 -40.60 -8.57 29.02
N LEU A 250 -39.54 -8.46 28.20
CA LEU A 250 -39.12 -7.22 27.51
C LEU A 250 -39.38 -7.27 25.99
N ASN A 251 -40.24 -8.16 25.53
CA ASN A 251 -40.69 -8.32 24.13
C ASN A 251 -41.34 -7.08 23.48
N ARG A 252 -41.25 -5.89 24.11
CA ARG A 252 -41.75 -4.63 23.56
C ARG A 252 -40.71 -3.88 22.73
N TRP A 253 -39.44 -4.28 22.77
CA TRP A 253 -38.36 -3.56 22.06
C TRP A 253 -38.00 -4.22 20.73
N THR A 254 -38.14 -3.46 19.64
CA THR A 254 -37.85 -3.89 18.26
C THR A 254 -36.42 -4.41 18.08
N LEU A 255 -36.26 -5.42 17.23
CA LEU A 255 -34.97 -5.97 16.82
C LEU A 255 -34.46 -5.40 15.50
N LYS A 256 -35.22 -4.49 14.85
CA LYS A 256 -34.88 -3.88 13.56
C LYS A 256 -33.45 -3.29 13.50
N PRO A 257 -32.91 -2.65 14.56
CA PRO A 257 -31.53 -2.16 14.55
C PRO A 257 -30.45 -3.25 14.33
N PHE A 258 -30.77 -4.53 14.57
CA PHE A 258 -29.87 -5.66 14.38
C PHE A 258 -30.00 -6.33 13.01
N HIS A 259 -30.79 -5.77 12.09
CA HIS A 259 -30.85 -6.29 10.73
C HIS A 259 -29.45 -6.22 10.08
N GLY A 260 -28.95 -7.35 9.58
CA GLY A 260 -27.61 -7.49 9.00
C GLY A 260 -26.49 -7.63 10.04
N ALA A 261 -26.79 -7.76 11.34
CA ALA A 261 -25.79 -7.98 12.37
C ALA A 261 -25.15 -9.37 12.22
N LEU A 262 -23.86 -9.46 12.55
CA LEU A 262 -23.12 -10.71 12.63
C LEU A 262 -22.96 -11.10 14.10
N SER A 263 -23.32 -12.32 14.46
CA SER A 263 -23.14 -12.82 15.83
C SER A 263 -22.31 -14.08 15.84
N PHE A 264 -21.26 -14.10 16.64
CA PHE A 264 -20.63 -15.35 17.04
C PHE A 264 -21.61 -16.10 17.96
N ALA A 265 -21.75 -17.40 17.77
CA ALA A 265 -22.56 -18.28 18.58
C ALA A 265 -21.80 -19.58 18.83
N VAL A 266 -22.05 -20.24 19.96
CA VAL A 266 -21.47 -21.57 20.22
C VAL A 266 -21.91 -22.53 19.12
N HIS A 267 -21.01 -23.38 18.65
CA HIS A 267 -21.34 -24.38 17.64
C HIS A 267 -22.55 -25.22 18.04
N THR A 268 -23.49 -25.38 17.11
CA THR A 268 -24.67 -26.24 17.28
C THR A 268 -24.90 -27.07 16.03
N LYS A 269 -25.53 -28.23 16.24
CA LYS A 269 -26.13 -29.03 15.19
C LYS A 269 -27.57 -29.37 15.56
N GLU A 270 -28.37 -29.65 14.55
CA GLU A 270 -29.76 -30.04 14.75
C GLU A 270 -29.84 -31.38 15.47
N VAL A 271 -30.43 -31.38 16.67
CA VAL A 271 -30.58 -32.59 17.49
C VAL A 271 -31.85 -33.34 17.04
N PRO A 272 -31.73 -34.61 16.59
CA PRO A 272 -32.86 -35.39 16.15
C PRO A 272 -33.93 -35.55 17.24
N GLY A 273 -35.20 -35.33 16.88
CA GLY A 273 -36.35 -35.53 17.77
C GLY A 273 -36.62 -34.42 18.79
N PHE A 274 -35.76 -33.39 18.91
CA PHE A 274 -36.04 -32.27 19.82
C PHE A 274 -37.28 -31.47 19.39
N ARG A 275 -37.40 -31.18 18.07
CA ARG A 275 -38.57 -30.48 17.52
C ARG A 275 -39.87 -31.25 17.76
N ASP A 276 -39.83 -32.58 17.60
CA ASP A 276 -40.99 -33.43 17.85
C ASP A 276 -41.35 -33.47 19.34
N PHE A 277 -40.34 -33.52 20.23
CA PHE A 277 -40.56 -33.38 21.67
C PHE A 277 -41.30 -32.09 22.02
N LEU A 278 -40.89 -30.95 21.44
CA LEU A 278 -41.56 -29.67 21.67
C LEU A 278 -43.04 -29.68 21.24
N ARG A 279 -43.40 -30.42 20.17
CA ARG A 279 -44.78 -30.58 19.71
C ARG A 279 -45.64 -31.45 20.64
N THR A 280 -45.02 -32.35 21.40
CA THR A 280 -45.73 -33.26 22.32
C THR A 280 -46.05 -32.63 23.68
N LEU A 281 -45.54 -31.43 23.97
CA LEU A 281 -45.74 -30.76 25.24
C LEU A 281 -47.23 -30.39 25.42
N ASN A 282 -47.80 -30.79 26.56
CA ASN A 282 -49.21 -30.53 26.89
C ASN A 282 -49.33 -29.80 28.24
N PRO A 283 -49.87 -28.56 28.27
CA PRO A 283 -50.05 -27.79 29.50
C PRO A 283 -51.07 -28.38 30.49
N TYR A 284 -51.95 -29.27 30.05
CA TYR A 284 -53.03 -29.88 30.85
C TYR A 284 -52.68 -31.23 31.45
N GLN A 285 -51.44 -31.70 31.30
CA GLN A 285 -51.05 -33.02 31.80
C GLN A 285 -51.17 -33.06 33.34
N PRO A 286 -51.97 -33.99 33.92
CA PRO A 286 -52.32 -33.97 35.35
C PRO A 286 -51.17 -34.35 36.30
N GLN A 287 -50.12 -35.00 35.78
CA GLN A 287 -48.84 -35.22 36.48
C GLN A 287 -47.77 -34.17 36.10
N GLY A 288 -48.17 -33.11 35.40
CA GLY A 288 -47.27 -32.20 34.70
C GLY A 288 -46.56 -31.19 35.59
N ASP A 289 -45.30 -30.92 35.22
CA ASP A 289 -44.42 -29.95 35.84
C ASP A 289 -45.04 -28.55 35.86
N ILE A 290 -45.09 -27.93 37.06
CA ILE A 290 -45.50 -26.53 37.31
C ILE A 290 -44.82 -25.54 36.34
N PHE A 291 -43.64 -25.91 35.86
CA PHE A 291 -42.85 -25.18 34.86
C PHE A 291 -43.58 -24.98 33.52
N ILE A 292 -44.17 -26.03 32.94
CA ILE A 292 -44.85 -25.97 31.63
C ILE A 292 -46.05 -25.03 31.69
N GLN A 293 -46.79 -25.04 32.80
CA GLN A 293 -47.94 -24.16 32.97
C GLN A 293 -47.53 -22.68 33.01
N ARG A 294 -46.47 -22.35 33.76
CA ARG A 294 -45.93 -20.99 33.80
C ARG A 294 -45.37 -20.55 32.46
N PHE A 295 -44.71 -21.45 31.73
CA PHE A 295 -44.20 -21.21 30.38
C PHE A 295 -45.33 -20.84 29.41
N TRP A 296 -46.40 -21.66 29.35
CA TRP A 296 -47.57 -21.39 28.51
C TRP A 296 -48.22 -20.05 28.86
N HIS A 297 -48.31 -19.73 30.15
CA HIS A 297 -48.81 -18.43 30.59
C HIS A 297 -47.96 -17.27 30.11
N THR A 298 -46.63 -17.36 30.22
CA THR A 298 -45.74 -16.29 29.79
C THR A 298 -45.75 -16.08 28.28
N VAL A 299 -45.86 -17.15 27.50
CA VAL A 299 -45.68 -17.08 26.04
C VAL A 299 -46.98 -16.87 25.27
N PHE A 300 -48.09 -17.48 25.69
CA PHE A 300 -49.39 -17.31 25.06
C PHE A 300 -50.31 -16.31 25.79
N ASN A 301 -49.83 -15.71 26.89
CA ASN A 301 -50.57 -14.77 27.73
C ASN A 301 -51.95 -15.33 28.15
N CYS A 302 -51.98 -16.62 28.52
CA CYS A 302 -53.18 -17.34 28.89
C CYS A 302 -53.00 -18.13 30.20
N SER A 303 -54.08 -18.33 30.95
CA SER A 303 -54.04 -19.03 32.23
C SER A 303 -54.57 -20.45 32.10
N ILE A 304 -53.92 -21.39 32.80
CA ILE A 304 -54.39 -22.77 32.95
C ILE A 304 -55.03 -22.87 34.35
N PRO A 305 -56.28 -23.31 34.47
CA PRO A 305 -56.94 -23.42 35.77
C PRO A 305 -56.26 -24.52 36.61
N TYR A 306 -55.69 -24.12 37.75
CA TYR A 306 -55.07 -25.03 38.73
C TYR A 306 -55.86 -25.01 40.04
N ALA A 307 -56.21 -26.19 40.56
CA ALA A 307 -56.66 -26.47 41.93
C ALA A 307 -57.31 -25.28 42.69
N GLY A 308 -58.40 -24.72 42.16
CA GLY A 308 -59.20 -23.68 42.85
C GLY A 308 -58.67 -22.24 42.83
N LEU A 309 -57.52 -21.94 42.21
CA LEU A 309 -56.98 -20.58 42.06
C LEU A 309 -57.21 -20.05 40.64
N THR A 310 -58.44 -19.62 40.35
CA THR A 310 -58.70 -18.76 39.18
C THR A 310 -58.14 -17.37 39.43
N ILE A 311 -57.08 -16.99 38.69
CA ILE A 311 -56.64 -15.60 38.60
C ILE A 311 -57.73 -14.83 37.84
N LYS A 312 -58.50 -13.98 38.53
CA LYS A 312 -59.54 -13.15 37.92
C LYS A 312 -58.91 -12.20 36.88
N GLY A 313 -59.28 -12.37 35.60
CA GLY A 313 -59.01 -11.40 34.53
C GLY A 313 -58.17 -11.89 33.33
N GLY A 314 -57.62 -13.12 33.35
CA GLY A 314 -56.82 -13.67 32.23
C GLY A 314 -57.62 -14.55 31.26
N ARG A 315 -57.25 -14.59 29.97
CA ARG A 315 -57.79 -15.53 28.96
C ARG A 315 -57.40 -16.96 29.34
N ASN A 316 -58.33 -17.92 29.32
CA ASN A 316 -57.98 -19.33 29.52
C ASN A 316 -57.22 -19.88 28.30
N CYS A 317 -56.18 -20.70 28.52
CA CYS A 317 -55.56 -21.46 27.44
C CYS A 317 -56.58 -22.45 26.85
N SER A 318 -56.42 -22.82 25.58
CA SER A 318 -57.31 -23.70 24.84
C SER A 318 -56.77 -25.13 24.69
N GLY A 319 -55.46 -25.33 24.91
CA GLY A 319 -54.77 -26.59 24.68
C GLY A 319 -54.46 -26.89 23.22
N LYS A 320 -54.81 -25.97 22.31
CA LYS A 320 -54.51 -26.03 20.87
C LYS A 320 -53.40 -25.06 20.47
N GLU A 321 -52.79 -24.38 21.42
CA GLU A 321 -51.67 -23.48 21.17
C GLU A 321 -50.44 -24.28 20.71
N GLU A 322 -49.87 -23.88 19.57
CA GLU A 322 -48.70 -24.54 18.99
C GLU A 322 -47.45 -23.66 19.15
N LEU A 323 -46.36 -24.22 19.69
CA LEU A 323 -45.10 -23.49 19.82
C LEU A 323 -44.51 -23.05 18.47
N GLU A 324 -44.82 -23.77 17.38
CA GLU A 324 -44.37 -23.40 16.03
C GLU A 324 -45.03 -22.12 15.51
N SER A 325 -46.17 -21.73 16.07
CA SER A 325 -46.88 -20.51 15.68
C SER A 325 -46.27 -19.24 16.28
N LEU A 326 -45.37 -19.39 17.25
CA LEU A 326 -44.76 -18.26 17.95
C LEU A 326 -43.68 -17.60 17.09
N PRO A 327 -43.56 -16.26 17.15
CA PRO A 327 -42.40 -15.57 16.61
C PRO A 327 -41.10 -16.07 17.25
N GLY A 328 -40.01 -16.12 16.47
CA GLY A 328 -38.69 -16.50 16.97
C GLY A 328 -38.16 -15.60 18.10
N SER A 329 -38.67 -14.36 18.23
CA SER A 329 -38.42 -13.49 19.38
C SER A 329 -38.95 -14.02 20.70
N ASP A 330 -39.99 -14.84 20.63
CA ASP A 330 -40.75 -15.32 21.79
C ASP A 330 -40.26 -16.72 22.15
N PHE A 331 -40.10 -17.58 21.13
CA PHE A 331 -39.56 -18.92 21.28
C PHE A 331 -39.02 -19.47 19.95
N GLU A 332 -37.89 -20.18 20.00
CA GLU A 332 -37.31 -20.86 18.84
C GLU A 332 -37.43 -22.37 18.98
N MET A 333 -37.89 -23.04 17.92
CA MET A 333 -38.00 -24.50 17.87
C MET A 333 -36.63 -25.21 17.78
N LYS A 334 -35.56 -24.46 17.50
CA LYS A 334 -34.17 -24.96 17.47
C LYS A 334 -33.46 -24.64 18.78
N MET A 335 -32.58 -25.53 19.23
CA MET A 335 -31.74 -25.28 20.40
C MET A 335 -30.80 -24.11 20.12
N SER A 336 -30.70 -23.16 21.06
CA SER A 336 -29.62 -22.16 21.04
C SER A 336 -28.28 -22.82 21.37
N GLY A 337 -27.16 -22.11 21.14
CA GLY A 337 -25.82 -22.56 21.53
C GLY A 337 -25.73 -22.98 22.99
N GLN A 338 -26.40 -22.24 23.87
CA GLN A 338 -26.40 -22.51 25.30
C GLN A 338 -27.33 -23.67 25.65
N SER A 339 -28.53 -23.76 25.04
CA SER A 339 -29.42 -24.93 25.17
C SER A 339 -28.71 -26.23 24.73
N TYR A 340 -27.96 -26.17 23.63
CA TYR A 340 -27.16 -27.29 23.12
C TYR A 340 -26.01 -27.65 24.09
N SER A 341 -25.40 -26.64 24.71
CA SER A 341 -24.39 -26.85 25.77
C SER A 341 -24.98 -27.50 27.01
N ILE A 342 -26.23 -27.19 27.39
CA ILE A 342 -26.96 -27.88 28.46
C ILE A 342 -27.18 -29.34 28.09
N TYR A 343 -27.76 -29.57 26.91
CA TYR A 343 -28.00 -30.91 26.37
C TYR A 343 -26.73 -31.76 26.43
N ASN A 344 -25.62 -31.25 25.91
CA ASN A 344 -24.33 -31.94 25.93
C ASN A 344 -23.77 -32.11 27.36
N GLY A 345 -23.99 -31.14 28.25
CA GLY A 345 -23.56 -31.20 29.65
C GLY A 345 -24.27 -32.31 30.43
N VAL A 346 -25.57 -32.50 30.19
CA VAL A 346 -26.35 -33.61 30.77
C VAL A 346 -25.79 -34.96 30.29
N TYR A 347 -25.54 -35.10 28.98
CA TYR A 347 -24.92 -36.33 28.45
C TYR A 347 -23.52 -36.57 29.01
N ALA A 348 -22.70 -35.53 29.17
CA ALA A 348 -21.37 -35.66 29.76
C ALA A 348 -21.44 -36.22 31.20
N VAL A 349 -22.39 -35.73 32.02
CA VAL A 349 -22.65 -36.27 33.36
C VAL A 349 -23.15 -37.71 33.30
N ALA A 350 -24.10 -38.02 32.41
CA ALA A 350 -24.64 -39.37 32.26
C ALA A 350 -23.58 -40.39 31.82
N HIS A 351 -22.74 -40.06 30.85
CA HIS A 351 -21.62 -40.92 30.42
C HIS A 351 -20.58 -41.09 31.54
N ALA A 352 -20.27 -40.03 32.29
CA ALA A 352 -19.36 -40.13 33.42
C ALA A 352 -19.93 -41.03 34.53
N LEU A 353 -21.22 -40.92 34.85
CA LEU A 353 -21.91 -41.80 35.79
C LEU A 353 -21.94 -43.25 35.28
N HIS A 354 -22.19 -43.46 34.00
CA HIS A 354 -22.20 -44.79 33.40
C HIS A 354 -20.83 -45.45 33.47
N ALA A 355 -19.77 -44.70 33.18
CA ALA A 355 -18.39 -45.18 33.29
C ALA A 355 -17.99 -45.49 34.74
N LEU A 356 -18.40 -44.65 35.69
CA LEU A 356 -18.21 -44.87 37.12
C LEU A 356 -18.92 -46.15 37.59
N TYR A 357 -20.20 -46.30 37.24
CA TYR A 357 -21.00 -47.47 37.56
C TYR A 357 -20.41 -48.76 36.97
N SER A 358 -20.07 -48.73 35.69
CA SER A 358 -19.45 -49.87 34.99
C SER A 358 -18.10 -50.27 35.58
N SER A 359 -17.29 -49.30 36.02
CA SER A 359 -16.00 -49.54 36.67
C SER A 359 -16.15 -50.22 38.04
N LYS A 360 -17.13 -49.79 38.85
CA LYS A 360 -17.42 -50.41 40.14
C LYS A 360 -18.02 -51.82 39.98
N SER A 361 -18.97 -51.99 39.05
CA SER A 361 -19.55 -53.30 38.72
C SER A 361 -18.49 -54.33 38.28
N LYS A 362 -17.53 -53.92 37.44
CA LYS A 362 -16.41 -54.80 37.01
C LYS A 362 -15.47 -55.19 38.14
N LYS A 363 -15.26 -54.33 39.15
CA LYS A 363 -14.40 -54.64 40.31
C LYS A 363 -15.04 -55.64 41.27
N GLU A 364 -16.37 -55.63 41.38
CA GLU A 364 -17.14 -56.58 42.21
C GLU A 364 -17.38 -57.92 41.51
N ALA A 365 -17.44 -57.97 40.18
CA ALA A 365 -17.44 -59.26 39.46
C ALA A 365 -16.20 -60.13 39.80
N THR A 366 -15.12 -59.52 40.29
CA THR A 366 -13.86 -60.17 40.71
C THR A 366 -13.75 -60.41 42.23
N GLY A 367 -14.74 -60.01 43.05
CA GLY A 367 -14.71 -60.18 44.52
C GLY A 367 -16.11 -60.22 45.16
N LYS A 368 -16.34 -61.19 46.06
CA LYS A 368 -17.64 -61.56 46.69
C LYS A 368 -18.73 -60.49 46.63
N GLY A 369 -19.77 -60.81 45.86
CA GLY A 369 -20.84 -59.90 45.46
C GLY A 369 -21.64 -59.29 46.61
N HIS A 370 -21.71 -57.97 46.59
CA HIS A 370 -22.87 -57.21 47.05
C HIS A 370 -23.36 -56.38 45.87
N LEU A 371 -24.67 -56.29 45.68
CA LEU A 371 -25.28 -55.48 44.62
C LEU A 371 -24.99 -54.00 44.96
N LEU A 372 -24.26 -53.27 44.10
CA LEU A 372 -24.05 -51.82 44.25
C LEU A 372 -25.39 -51.08 44.31
N GLU A 373 -25.75 -50.59 45.50
CA GLU A 373 -26.72 -49.51 45.61
C GLU A 373 -26.07 -48.22 45.11
N LEU A 374 -26.56 -47.67 43.99
CA LEU A 374 -26.18 -46.34 43.48
C LEU A 374 -26.27 -45.22 44.53
N GLN A 375 -27.02 -45.47 45.61
CA GLN A 375 -27.12 -44.61 46.77
C GLN A 375 -25.77 -44.38 47.48
N ASN A 376 -24.70 -45.14 47.21
CA ASN A 376 -23.40 -44.94 47.86
C ASN A 376 -22.37 -44.17 47.04
N ILE A 377 -22.72 -43.70 45.83
CA ILE A 377 -21.80 -42.88 45.02
C ILE A 377 -21.68 -41.48 45.62
N GLN A 378 -20.44 -41.05 45.87
CA GLN A 378 -20.16 -39.71 46.36
C GLN A 378 -19.84 -38.77 45.19
N PRO A 379 -20.26 -37.48 45.24
CA PRO A 379 -20.12 -36.57 44.10
C PRO A 379 -18.68 -36.42 43.59
N TRP A 380 -17.69 -36.44 44.51
CA TRP A 380 -16.29 -36.29 44.15
C TRP A 380 -15.72 -37.49 43.37
N GLU A 381 -16.33 -38.68 43.47
CA GLU A 381 -15.91 -39.86 42.71
C GLU A 381 -16.17 -39.70 41.22
N LEU A 382 -17.00 -38.74 40.82
CA LEU A 382 -17.34 -38.47 39.43
C LEU A 382 -16.25 -37.68 38.69
N HIS A 383 -15.39 -36.93 39.40
CA HIS A 383 -14.37 -36.06 38.80
C HIS A 383 -13.42 -36.76 37.81
N PRO A 384 -12.84 -37.94 38.12
CA PRO A 384 -11.92 -38.63 37.21
C PRO A 384 -12.60 -39.08 35.91
N PHE A 385 -13.90 -39.41 35.99
CA PHE A 385 -14.70 -39.85 34.85
C PHE A 385 -15.14 -38.68 33.99
N LEU A 386 -15.55 -37.56 34.61
CA LEU A 386 -15.85 -36.32 33.90
C LEU A 386 -14.61 -35.78 33.18
N LYS A 387 -13.43 -35.75 33.84
CA LYS A 387 -12.19 -35.25 33.22
C LYS A 387 -11.80 -36.01 31.95
N ASN A 388 -12.13 -37.30 31.87
CA ASN A 388 -11.77 -38.17 30.74
C ASN A 388 -12.97 -38.55 29.86
N VAL A 389 -14.12 -37.88 30.02
CA VAL A 389 -15.31 -38.22 29.27
C VAL A 389 -15.10 -37.94 27.78
N ARG A 390 -15.43 -38.92 26.94
CA ARG A 390 -15.35 -38.81 25.48
C ARG A 390 -16.52 -39.57 24.88
N PHE A 391 -17.37 -38.88 24.13
CA PHE A 391 -18.53 -39.50 23.49
C PHE A 391 -18.94 -38.72 22.23
N ASN A 392 -19.72 -39.37 21.38
CA ASN A 392 -20.42 -38.71 20.30
C ASN A 392 -21.87 -38.49 20.74
N ASN A 393 -22.38 -37.27 20.61
CA ASN A 393 -23.78 -37.02 20.88
C ASN A 393 -24.66 -37.51 19.71
N SER A 394 -25.99 -37.49 19.91
CA SER A 394 -26.96 -37.93 18.89
C SER A 394 -26.98 -37.07 17.61
N ALA A 395 -26.40 -35.86 17.65
CA ALA A 395 -26.23 -35.01 16.47
C ALA A 395 -24.92 -35.29 15.70
N GLY A 396 -24.10 -36.24 16.18
CA GLY A 396 -22.84 -36.66 15.56
C GLY A 396 -21.63 -35.81 15.94
N ASP A 397 -21.73 -34.95 16.96
CA ASP A 397 -20.59 -34.19 17.47
C ASP A 397 -19.79 -34.98 18.50
N LYS A 398 -18.47 -34.98 18.32
CA LYS A 398 -17.52 -35.54 19.28
C LYS A 398 -17.24 -34.53 20.39
N LEU A 399 -17.51 -34.93 21.62
CA LEU A 399 -17.37 -34.11 22.82
C LEU A 399 -16.32 -34.69 23.76
N TYR A 400 -15.48 -33.81 24.28
CA TYR A 400 -14.49 -34.10 25.32
C TYR A 400 -14.11 -32.80 26.04
N PHE A 401 -13.59 -32.94 27.25
CA PHE A 401 -12.92 -31.85 27.95
C PHE A 401 -11.40 -31.91 27.72
N ASP A 402 -10.77 -30.75 27.60
CA ASP A 402 -9.31 -30.62 27.58
C ASP A 402 -8.70 -30.76 29.00
N GLU A 403 -7.39 -30.57 29.11
CA GLU A 403 -6.68 -30.66 30.40
C GLU A 403 -7.18 -29.64 31.43
N ASN A 404 -7.73 -28.51 30.97
CA ASN A 404 -8.32 -27.44 31.75
C ASN A 404 -9.83 -27.65 31.99
N GLY A 405 -10.39 -28.81 31.65
CA GLY A 405 -11.80 -29.09 31.82
C GLY A 405 -12.72 -28.23 30.93
N GLU A 406 -12.22 -27.77 29.78
CA GLU A 406 -12.93 -26.93 28.80
C GLU A 406 -13.36 -27.73 27.57
N SER A 407 -14.50 -27.36 27.00
CA SER A 407 -15.01 -27.93 25.77
C SER A 407 -14.18 -27.46 24.57
N SER A 408 -13.81 -28.38 23.69
CA SER A 408 -13.08 -28.09 22.44
C SER A 408 -13.99 -27.65 21.28
N ALA A 409 -15.25 -27.26 21.54
CA ALA A 409 -16.18 -26.87 20.49
C ALA A 409 -15.76 -25.54 19.82
N GLY A 410 -16.17 -25.32 18.57
CA GLY A 410 -15.92 -24.08 17.84
C GLY A 410 -17.04 -23.04 18.02
N TYR A 411 -16.98 -22.00 17.20
CA TYR A 411 -18.02 -20.98 17.08
C TYR A 411 -18.61 -20.95 15.67
N ASN A 412 -19.92 -20.75 15.56
CA ASN A 412 -20.57 -20.43 14.29
C ASN A 412 -20.73 -18.91 14.19
N ILE A 413 -20.68 -18.38 12.97
CA ILE A 413 -20.94 -16.99 12.66
C ILE A 413 -22.32 -16.94 12.01
N LEU A 414 -23.25 -16.22 12.62
CA LEU A 414 -24.62 -16.12 12.18
C LEU A 414 -24.91 -14.70 11.68
N ASN A 415 -25.65 -14.58 10.58
CA ASN A 415 -26.20 -13.32 10.09
C ASN A 415 -27.67 -13.19 10.53
N TRP A 416 -28.04 -12.00 11.02
CA TRP A 416 -29.37 -11.69 11.51
C TRP A 416 -30.24 -11.05 10.43
N ILE A 417 -31.29 -11.76 10.02
CA ILE A 417 -32.28 -11.25 9.08
C ILE A 417 -33.55 -10.93 9.86
N VAL A 418 -33.77 -9.63 10.11
CA VAL A 418 -34.97 -9.15 10.81
C VAL A 418 -35.99 -8.65 9.78
N PHE A 419 -37.24 -9.12 9.91
CA PHE A 419 -38.36 -8.79 9.03
C PHE A 419 -39.16 -7.59 9.56
N PRO A 420 -39.98 -6.94 8.71
CA PRO A 420 -40.77 -5.75 9.10
C PRO A 420 -41.74 -5.97 10.28
N ASN A 421 -42.18 -7.22 10.47
CA ASN A 421 -43.04 -7.67 11.57
C ASN A 421 -42.27 -7.99 12.87
N ASP A 422 -40.99 -7.58 12.98
CA ASP A 422 -40.10 -7.85 14.10
C ASP A 422 -39.76 -9.34 14.34
N SER A 423 -40.22 -10.24 13.47
CA SER A 423 -39.69 -11.61 13.42
C SER A 423 -38.27 -11.62 12.85
N PHE A 424 -37.48 -12.64 13.20
CA PHE A 424 -36.12 -12.77 12.68
C PHE A 424 -35.76 -14.22 12.36
N VAL A 425 -34.78 -14.39 11.49
CA VAL A 425 -34.11 -15.66 11.21
C VAL A 425 -32.61 -15.46 11.33
N ARG A 426 -31.94 -16.46 11.89
CA ARG A 426 -30.48 -16.53 11.99
C ARG A 426 -29.96 -17.51 10.96
N VAL A 427 -29.13 -17.03 10.05
CA VAL A 427 -28.54 -17.85 8.99
C VAL A 427 -27.07 -18.05 9.32
N GLU A 428 -26.61 -19.30 9.33
CA GLU A 428 -25.18 -19.59 9.47
C GLU A 428 -24.45 -19.16 8.19
N VAL A 429 -23.46 -18.29 8.36
CA VAL A 429 -22.66 -17.72 7.26
C VAL A 429 -21.19 -18.08 7.37
N GLY A 430 -20.75 -18.69 8.47
CA GLY A 430 -19.36 -19.10 8.66
C GLY A 430 -19.15 -19.83 9.97
N HIS A 431 -17.93 -20.29 10.22
CA HIS A 431 -17.53 -20.89 11.49
C HIS A 431 -16.04 -20.70 11.78
N MET A 432 -15.70 -20.82 13.06
CA MET A 432 -14.37 -20.85 13.62
C MET A 432 -14.18 -22.19 14.36
N ASP A 433 -13.48 -23.15 13.75
CA ASP A 433 -13.19 -24.45 14.36
C ASP A 433 -11.72 -24.53 14.81
N PRO A 434 -11.43 -24.48 16.12
CA PRO A 434 -10.07 -24.58 16.64
C PRO A 434 -9.43 -25.97 16.41
N ARG A 435 -10.20 -26.98 15.99
CA ARG A 435 -9.72 -28.34 15.71
C ARG A 435 -9.33 -28.54 14.24
N ALA A 436 -9.63 -27.57 13.38
CA ALA A 436 -9.30 -27.67 11.96
C ALA A 436 -7.78 -27.52 11.73
N PRO A 437 -7.25 -28.01 10.60
CA PRO A 437 -5.86 -27.77 10.21
C PRO A 437 -5.55 -26.28 10.09
N VAL A 438 -4.27 -25.94 10.28
CA VAL A 438 -3.79 -24.55 10.18
C VAL A 438 -4.17 -23.93 8.83
N GLY A 439 -4.82 -22.77 8.86
CA GLY A 439 -5.30 -22.05 7.67
C GLY A 439 -6.72 -22.41 7.25
N GLN A 440 -7.35 -23.41 7.88
CA GLN A 440 -8.76 -23.79 7.67
C GLN A 440 -9.61 -23.57 8.92
N GLU A 441 -9.08 -22.92 9.96
CA GLU A 441 -9.82 -22.70 11.22
C GLU A 441 -10.99 -21.73 11.03
N PHE A 442 -10.89 -20.78 10.10
CA PHE A 442 -11.91 -19.77 9.85
C PHE A 442 -12.48 -19.90 8.43
N THR A 443 -13.81 -19.95 8.33
CA THR A 443 -14.53 -19.92 7.05
C THR A 443 -15.70 -18.95 7.09
N ILE A 444 -15.98 -18.32 5.95
CA ILE A 444 -17.12 -17.42 5.80
C ILE A 444 -17.64 -17.42 4.36
N ASN A 445 -18.96 -17.30 4.21
CA ASN A 445 -19.67 -17.24 2.94
C ASN A 445 -20.11 -15.80 2.66
N GLU A 446 -19.33 -15.09 1.85
CA GLU A 446 -19.55 -13.69 1.51
C GLU A 446 -20.91 -13.43 0.83
N ARG A 447 -21.42 -14.38 0.03
CA ARG A 447 -22.66 -14.18 -0.74
C ARG A 447 -23.91 -14.03 0.12
N ALA A 448 -23.83 -14.44 1.38
CA ALA A 448 -24.93 -14.41 2.34
C ALA A 448 -24.90 -13.15 3.25
N ILE A 449 -23.95 -12.23 3.05
CA ILE A 449 -23.71 -11.08 3.91
C ILE A 449 -23.65 -9.80 3.07
N THR A 450 -24.31 -8.73 3.54
CA THR A 450 -24.10 -7.38 3.02
C THR A 450 -22.90 -6.77 3.73
N VAL A 451 -21.83 -6.48 2.99
CA VAL A 451 -20.54 -6.06 3.56
C VAL A 451 -20.43 -4.53 3.56
N PRO A 452 -20.41 -3.86 4.74
CA PRO A 452 -20.11 -2.43 4.85
C PRO A 452 -18.64 -2.13 4.57
N ARG A 453 -18.30 -0.86 4.30
CA ARG A 453 -16.92 -0.42 4.09
C ARG A 453 -16.47 0.42 5.29
N SER A 454 -15.76 -0.22 6.23
CA SER A 454 -15.29 0.43 7.46
C SER A 454 -13.80 0.76 7.42
N VAL A 455 -13.45 1.92 6.86
CA VAL A 455 -12.08 2.45 6.75
C VAL A 455 -12.00 3.90 7.24
N CYS A 456 -10.85 4.33 7.76
CA CYS A 456 -10.68 5.71 8.27
C CYS A 456 -10.42 6.70 7.12
N THR A 457 -9.45 6.36 6.26
CA THR A 457 -9.10 7.09 5.03
C THR A 457 -9.17 6.11 3.86
N GLU A 458 -9.56 6.62 2.69
CA GLU A 458 -9.39 5.92 1.42
C GLU A 458 -7.90 5.65 1.13
N SER A 459 -7.60 4.54 0.47
CA SER A 459 -6.23 4.22 0.07
C SER A 459 -5.66 5.29 -0.87
N CYS A 460 -4.42 5.68 -0.64
CA CYS A 460 -3.69 6.58 -1.50
C CYS A 460 -3.42 5.92 -2.85
N HIS A 461 -3.75 6.63 -3.92
CA HIS A 461 -3.44 6.21 -5.28
C HIS A 461 -1.94 6.36 -5.58
N PRO A 462 -1.41 5.64 -6.60
CA PRO A 462 -0.09 5.89 -7.13
C PRO A 462 0.13 7.38 -7.45
N GLY A 463 1.36 7.87 -7.27
CA GLY A 463 1.70 9.30 -7.29
C GLY A 463 1.56 10.01 -5.95
N TYR A 464 0.91 9.37 -4.97
CA TYR A 464 0.77 9.86 -3.60
C TYR A 464 1.44 8.92 -2.61
N PHE A 465 1.79 9.45 -1.44
CA PHE A 465 2.32 8.69 -0.31
C PHE A 465 1.58 9.06 0.98
N ARG A 466 1.63 8.16 1.96
CA ARG A 466 0.97 8.32 3.25
C ARG A 466 1.73 9.30 4.12
N THR A 467 1.01 10.25 4.70
CA THR A 467 1.53 11.13 5.75
C THR A 467 0.77 10.88 7.05
N VAL A 468 1.54 10.72 8.12
CA VAL A 468 1.01 10.48 9.46
C VAL A 468 0.34 11.74 9.96
N ARG A 469 -0.86 11.61 10.54
CA ARG A 469 -1.52 12.68 11.27
C ARG A 469 -1.03 12.66 12.71
N GLU A 470 -0.52 13.79 13.19
CA GLU A 470 -0.19 13.94 14.61
C GLU A 470 -1.47 13.75 15.43
N GLU A 471 -1.38 13.02 16.54
CA GLU A 471 -2.49 12.68 17.46
C GLU A 471 -3.54 11.63 17.00
N GLU A 472 -3.54 11.16 15.75
CA GLU A 472 -4.45 10.09 15.27
C GLU A 472 -3.77 8.71 15.16
N PRO A 473 -4.54 7.58 15.18
CA PRO A 473 -3.99 6.24 14.98
C PRO A 473 -3.40 6.04 13.57
N LEU A 474 -2.39 5.16 13.43
CA LEU A 474 -1.69 4.88 12.16
C LEU A 474 -2.58 4.53 10.96
N CYS A 475 -3.79 4.00 11.19
CA CYS A 475 -4.74 3.68 10.11
C CYS A 475 -5.41 4.92 9.51
N CYS A 476 -5.30 6.07 10.16
CA CYS A 476 -5.80 7.36 9.70
C CYS A 476 -4.61 8.20 9.24
N TYR A 477 -4.40 8.24 7.93
CA TYR A 477 -3.34 9.01 7.29
C TYR A 477 -3.94 9.98 6.27
N ASN A 478 -3.13 10.93 5.82
CA ASN A 478 -3.42 11.75 4.66
C ASN A 478 -2.64 11.24 3.45
N CYS A 479 -3.16 11.49 2.26
CA CYS A 479 -2.44 11.24 1.01
C CYS A 479 -1.82 12.55 0.52
N ALA A 480 -0.50 12.63 0.53
CA ALA A 480 0.24 13.77 -0.01
C ALA A 480 0.84 13.41 -1.38
N PRO A 481 0.85 14.35 -2.35
CA PRO A 481 1.48 14.10 -3.64
C PRO A 481 3.00 13.94 -3.48
N CYS A 482 3.63 13.15 -4.35
CA CYS A 482 5.06 12.96 -4.31
C CYS A 482 5.85 14.26 -4.57
N PRO A 483 6.98 14.48 -3.87
CA PRO A 483 7.87 15.59 -4.17
C PRO A 483 8.42 15.54 -5.62
N GLU A 484 8.78 16.69 -6.18
CA GLU A 484 9.40 16.76 -7.51
C GLU A 484 10.63 15.84 -7.63
N GLY A 485 10.74 15.13 -8.77
CA GLY A 485 11.82 14.17 -9.01
C GLY A 485 11.61 12.78 -8.40
N THR A 486 10.51 12.55 -7.67
CA THR A 486 10.16 11.25 -7.06
C THR A 486 8.84 10.71 -7.60
N ILE A 487 8.64 9.40 -7.45
CA ILE A 487 7.43 8.68 -7.87
C ILE A 487 6.94 7.71 -6.80
N SER A 488 5.66 7.36 -6.85
CA SER A 488 5.06 6.25 -6.11
C SER A 488 4.25 5.38 -7.07
N ASN A 489 4.68 4.14 -7.28
CA ASN A 489 4.02 3.20 -8.18
C ASN A 489 3.07 2.23 -7.44
N GLN A 490 2.95 2.34 -6.11
CA GLN A 490 2.14 1.48 -5.27
C GLN A 490 1.04 2.28 -4.58
N THR A 491 -0.10 1.64 -4.34
CA THR A 491 -1.13 2.18 -3.45
C THR A 491 -0.62 2.15 -2.00
N ASP A 492 -0.93 3.18 -1.23
CA ASP A 492 -0.54 3.30 0.19
C ASP A 492 0.98 3.21 0.43
N ALA A 493 1.79 3.79 -0.47
CA ALA A 493 3.23 3.89 -0.30
C ALA A 493 3.61 4.75 0.91
N ASP A 494 4.61 4.31 1.68
CA ASP A 494 5.13 5.06 2.84
C ASP A 494 6.05 6.20 2.44
N HIS A 495 6.73 6.07 1.29
CA HIS A 495 7.66 7.07 0.77
C HIS A 495 7.69 7.02 -0.76
N CYS A 496 8.04 8.15 -1.36
CA CYS A 496 8.27 8.26 -2.80
C CYS A 496 9.73 7.95 -3.13
N ASN A 497 9.96 7.25 -4.24
CA ASN A 497 11.27 6.83 -4.71
C ASN A 497 11.77 7.72 -5.85
N LYS A 498 13.07 8.01 -5.90
CA LYS A 498 13.66 8.75 -7.04
C LYS A 498 13.72 7.87 -8.29
N CYS A 499 13.49 8.47 -9.45
CA CYS A 499 13.72 7.79 -10.73
C CYS A 499 15.22 7.57 -10.99
N PRO A 500 15.60 6.50 -11.72
CA PRO A 500 16.95 6.31 -12.27
C PRO A 500 17.41 7.50 -13.13
N GLU A 501 18.72 7.74 -13.25
CA GLU A 501 19.27 8.95 -13.92
C GLU A 501 18.92 9.06 -15.41
N ASP A 502 18.68 7.94 -16.10
CA ASP A 502 18.25 7.85 -17.51
C ASP A 502 16.76 8.16 -17.70
N ARG A 503 16.01 8.32 -16.60
CA ARG A 503 14.56 8.50 -16.58
C ARG A 503 14.16 9.74 -15.79
N TYR A 504 12.91 10.16 -15.97
CA TYR A 504 12.31 11.25 -15.22
C TYR A 504 10.84 10.91 -14.86
N PRO A 505 10.29 11.45 -13.77
CA PRO A 505 8.89 11.23 -13.40
C PRO A 505 7.91 11.73 -14.46
N ASN A 506 6.81 11.01 -14.68
CA ASN A 506 5.68 11.53 -15.44
C ASN A 506 4.88 12.58 -14.63
N ARG A 507 3.91 13.23 -15.29
CA ARG A 507 3.08 14.28 -14.67
C ARG A 507 2.32 13.82 -13.42
N ASP A 508 1.85 12.57 -13.44
CA ASP A 508 1.10 11.98 -12.32
C ASP A 508 2.01 11.33 -11.27
N GLN A 509 3.33 11.39 -11.47
CA GLN A 509 4.37 10.83 -10.57
C GLN A 509 4.16 9.35 -10.19
N ASP A 510 3.50 8.58 -11.04
CA ASP A 510 3.28 7.15 -10.86
C ASP A 510 4.33 6.29 -11.60
N LYS A 511 5.04 6.87 -12.59
CA LYS A 511 5.94 6.16 -13.50
C LYS A 511 7.17 6.98 -13.89
N CYS A 512 8.28 6.28 -14.14
CA CYS A 512 9.49 6.87 -14.71
C CYS A 512 9.54 6.69 -16.23
N ILE A 513 9.65 7.79 -16.97
CA ILE A 513 9.73 7.87 -18.44
C ILE A 513 11.21 8.06 -18.87
N PRO A 514 11.70 7.38 -19.93
CA PRO A 514 13.06 7.59 -20.44
C PRO A 514 13.28 9.00 -20.98
N LYS A 515 14.43 9.60 -20.67
CA LYS A 515 14.85 10.90 -21.24
C LYS A 515 15.23 10.74 -22.71
N ILE A 516 15.03 11.79 -23.51
CA ILE A 516 15.29 11.81 -24.96
C ILE A 516 16.70 12.34 -25.24
N MET A 517 17.45 11.69 -26.14
CA MET A 517 18.78 12.19 -26.55
C MET A 517 18.66 13.46 -27.40
N ASP A 518 19.38 14.53 -27.05
CA ASP A 518 19.45 15.77 -27.82
C ASP A 518 20.87 15.99 -28.39
N PHE A 519 20.97 16.18 -29.69
CA PHE A 519 22.21 16.43 -30.46
C PHE A 519 21.89 17.17 -31.77
N LEU A 520 22.90 17.82 -32.38
CA LEU A 520 22.70 18.54 -33.65
C LEU A 520 22.50 17.55 -34.81
N SER A 521 21.26 17.34 -35.25
CA SER A 521 20.88 16.36 -36.28
C SER A 521 20.79 16.98 -37.68
N TYR A 522 21.04 16.18 -38.72
CA TYR A 522 20.77 16.59 -40.11
C TYR A 522 19.28 16.75 -40.41
N GLU A 523 18.43 16.09 -39.63
CA GLU A 523 16.98 16.11 -39.81
C GLU A 523 16.33 17.38 -39.25
N GLU A 524 17.01 18.07 -38.32
CA GLU A 524 16.46 19.29 -37.74
C GLU A 524 16.79 20.53 -38.60
N PRO A 525 15.94 21.58 -38.58
CA PRO A 525 16.07 22.72 -39.50
C PRO A 525 17.44 23.40 -39.44
N LEU A 526 18.00 23.52 -38.23
CA LEU A 526 19.25 24.21 -38.00
C LEU A 526 20.46 23.43 -38.55
N GLY A 527 20.51 22.11 -38.36
CA GLY A 527 21.55 21.26 -38.92
C GLY A 527 21.48 21.18 -40.45
N PHE A 528 20.28 21.08 -41.01
CA PHE A 528 20.06 21.08 -42.47
C PHE A 528 20.57 22.37 -43.15
N ILE A 529 20.26 23.54 -42.58
CA ILE A 529 20.68 24.84 -43.12
C ILE A 529 22.22 24.97 -43.08
N LEU A 530 22.85 24.62 -41.97
CA LEU A 530 24.31 24.70 -41.83
C LEU A 530 25.05 23.76 -42.79
N ALA A 531 24.56 22.52 -42.94
CA ALA A 531 25.12 21.57 -43.91
C ALA A 531 24.99 22.07 -45.36
N SER A 532 23.83 22.66 -45.69
CA SER A 532 23.58 23.22 -47.02
C SER A 532 24.53 24.37 -47.36
N PHE A 533 24.79 25.29 -46.41
CA PHE A 533 25.76 26.36 -46.61
C PHE A 533 27.20 25.84 -46.75
N ALA A 534 27.59 24.85 -45.93
CA ALA A 534 28.91 24.21 -46.03
C ALA A 534 29.14 23.61 -47.44
N LEU A 535 28.16 22.87 -47.96
CA LEU A 535 28.21 22.28 -49.29
C LEU A 535 28.23 23.35 -50.39
N LEU A 536 27.39 24.38 -50.29
CA LEU A 536 27.36 25.48 -51.24
C LEU A 536 28.70 26.21 -51.33
N PHE A 537 29.30 26.59 -50.19
CA PHE A 537 30.59 27.27 -50.18
C PHE A 537 31.76 26.37 -50.61
N SER A 538 31.69 25.07 -50.32
CA SER A 538 32.66 24.10 -50.84
C SER A 538 32.60 24.01 -52.37
N LEU A 539 31.40 23.96 -52.96
CA LEU A 539 31.18 23.96 -54.40
C LEU A 539 31.71 25.25 -55.04
N LEU A 540 31.38 26.41 -54.46
CA LEU A 540 31.88 27.71 -54.93
C LEU A 540 33.41 27.76 -54.90
N THR A 541 34.04 27.24 -53.86
CA THR A 541 35.51 27.22 -53.73
C THR A 541 36.15 26.27 -54.75
N ALA A 542 35.55 25.10 -54.98
CA ALA A 542 36.01 24.16 -56.01
C ALA A 542 35.91 24.76 -57.41
N LEU A 543 34.85 25.50 -57.73
CA LEU A 543 34.71 26.24 -58.99
C LEU A 543 35.78 27.32 -59.14
N VAL A 544 36.06 28.11 -58.09
CA VAL A 544 37.14 29.11 -58.11
C VAL A 544 38.50 28.44 -58.30
N LEU A 545 38.79 27.35 -57.60
CA LEU A 545 40.02 26.57 -57.78
C LEU A 545 40.16 26.05 -59.22
N GLY A 546 39.09 25.48 -59.78
CA GLY A 546 39.04 25.03 -61.17
C GLY A 546 39.29 26.16 -62.17
N MET A 547 38.72 27.34 -61.94
CA MET A 547 38.96 28.53 -62.78
C MET A 547 40.43 28.97 -62.74
N PHE A 548 41.06 28.98 -61.56
CA PHE A 548 42.48 29.35 -61.39
C PHE A 548 43.44 28.30 -61.98
N ILE A 549 43.06 27.03 -62.03
CA ILE A 549 43.84 25.98 -62.72
C ILE A 549 43.69 26.12 -64.24
N LYS A 550 42.47 26.35 -64.75
CA LYS A 550 42.21 26.52 -66.18
C LYS A 550 42.92 27.74 -66.77
N HIS A 551 42.90 28.87 -66.06
CA HIS A 551 43.53 30.12 -66.51
C HIS A 551 44.96 30.30 -65.94
N ARG A 552 45.66 29.20 -65.68
CA ARG A 552 46.98 29.22 -65.02
C ARG A 552 47.96 30.16 -65.71
N ASP A 553 47.95 30.24 -67.04
CA ASP A 553 48.94 30.99 -67.82
C ASP A 553 48.64 32.50 -67.96
N THR A 554 47.52 32.97 -67.40
CA THR A 554 47.20 34.41 -67.36
C THR A 554 48.15 35.19 -66.43
N PRO A 555 48.52 36.43 -66.79
CA PRO A 555 49.44 37.24 -66.00
C PRO A 555 48.88 37.60 -64.62
N ILE A 556 47.55 37.70 -64.43
CA ILE A 556 46.92 37.89 -63.11
C ILE A 556 47.21 36.71 -62.18
N VAL A 557 47.06 35.46 -62.65
CA VAL A 557 47.31 34.26 -61.84
C VAL A 557 48.82 34.05 -61.61
N ARG A 558 49.66 34.42 -62.58
CA ARG A 558 51.13 34.34 -62.46
C ARG A 558 51.73 35.38 -61.50
N ALA A 559 51.22 36.62 -61.53
CA ALA A 559 51.64 37.69 -60.61
C ALA A 559 51.24 37.37 -59.16
N ASN A 560 50.21 36.56 -58.98
CA ASN A 560 49.62 36.21 -57.69
C ASN A 560 50.08 34.86 -57.12
N ASN A 561 51.39 34.59 -57.19
CA ASN A 561 52.06 33.38 -56.68
C ASN A 561 51.17 32.12 -56.65
N ARG A 562 51.06 31.46 -57.82
CA ARG A 562 50.12 30.36 -58.12
C ARG A 562 50.02 29.31 -57.00
N GLU A 563 51.16 28.89 -56.45
CA GLU A 563 51.24 27.86 -55.41
C GLU A 563 50.50 28.25 -54.12
N LEU A 564 50.71 29.48 -53.61
CA LEU A 564 50.06 29.93 -52.38
C LEU A 564 48.54 30.10 -52.57
N SER A 565 48.12 30.52 -53.76
CA SER A 565 46.70 30.65 -54.08
C SER A 565 46.03 29.29 -54.20
N TYR A 566 46.71 28.25 -54.71
CA TYR A 566 46.21 26.87 -54.71
C TYR A 566 46.15 26.27 -53.30
N VAL A 567 47.19 26.44 -52.49
CA VAL A 567 47.20 25.96 -51.09
C VAL A 567 46.08 26.61 -50.30
N LEU A 568 45.87 27.93 -50.43
CA LEU A 568 44.80 28.66 -49.75
C LEU A 568 43.40 28.22 -50.21
N LEU A 569 43.17 28.05 -51.52
CA LEU A 569 41.85 27.60 -52.02
C LEU A 569 41.56 26.15 -51.62
N PHE A 570 42.58 25.29 -51.65
CA PHE A 570 42.44 23.90 -51.20
C PHE A 570 42.20 23.81 -49.69
N SER A 571 42.89 24.61 -48.87
CA SER A 571 42.66 24.65 -47.43
C SER A 571 41.29 25.23 -47.09
N LEU A 572 40.80 26.26 -47.80
CA LEU A 572 39.44 26.77 -47.64
C LEU A 572 38.37 25.76 -48.03
N LEU A 573 38.59 24.97 -49.10
CA LEU A 573 37.69 23.86 -49.46
C LEU A 573 37.57 22.86 -48.31
N LEU A 574 38.71 22.47 -47.72
CA LEU A 574 38.74 21.59 -46.56
C LEU A 574 38.12 22.24 -45.30
N CYS A 575 38.26 23.56 -45.10
CA CYS A 575 37.59 24.29 -44.02
C CYS A 575 36.06 24.16 -44.09
N PHE A 576 35.47 24.33 -45.28
CA PHE A 576 34.03 24.18 -45.48
C PHE A 576 33.57 22.73 -45.27
N LEU A 577 34.32 21.74 -45.75
CA LEU A 577 34.00 20.33 -45.56
C LEU A 577 34.16 19.88 -44.10
N CYS A 578 35.11 20.47 -43.36
CA CYS A 578 35.34 20.17 -41.96
C CYS A 578 34.11 20.47 -41.08
N SER A 579 33.31 21.48 -41.43
CA SER A 579 32.06 21.80 -40.72
C SER A 579 31.07 20.63 -40.69
N LEU A 580 31.09 19.74 -41.67
CA LEU A 580 30.19 18.57 -41.72
C LEU A 580 30.52 17.54 -40.62
N VAL A 581 31.77 17.48 -40.16
CA VAL A 581 32.19 16.56 -39.07
C VAL A 581 31.56 16.95 -37.71
N PHE A 582 31.06 18.18 -37.59
CA PHE A 582 30.41 18.70 -36.38
C PHE A 582 28.92 18.34 -36.31
N ILE A 583 28.29 17.92 -37.42
CA ILE A 583 26.86 17.63 -37.51
C ILE A 583 26.64 16.11 -37.41
N GLY A 584 25.64 15.70 -36.63
CA GLY A 584 25.29 14.30 -36.39
C GLY A 584 25.68 13.80 -35.00
N ARG A 585 25.39 12.51 -34.75
CA ARG A 585 25.62 11.90 -33.44
C ARG A 585 27.14 11.81 -33.15
N PRO A 586 27.62 12.38 -32.03
CA PRO A 586 29.05 12.35 -31.71
C PRO A 586 29.49 10.92 -31.36
N GLY A 587 30.38 10.36 -32.19
CA GLY A 587 31.12 9.13 -31.93
C GLY A 587 32.55 9.41 -31.48
N ARG A 588 33.27 8.34 -31.09
CA ARG A 588 34.69 8.44 -30.67
C ARG A 588 35.55 9.11 -31.74
N VAL A 589 35.43 8.69 -32.99
CA VAL A 589 36.26 9.23 -34.10
C VAL A 589 35.91 10.67 -34.43
N THR A 590 34.62 11.02 -34.45
CA THR A 590 34.19 12.39 -34.77
C THR A 590 34.62 13.37 -33.67
N CYS A 591 34.56 13.01 -32.38
CA CYS A 591 35.04 13.89 -31.31
C CYS A 591 36.54 14.19 -31.42
N LEU A 592 37.36 13.19 -31.81
CA LEU A 592 38.79 13.38 -32.02
C LEU A 592 39.08 14.30 -33.21
N LEU A 593 38.38 14.09 -34.33
CA LEU A 593 38.66 14.80 -35.58
C LEU A 593 38.13 16.24 -35.61
N ARG A 594 37.01 16.55 -34.93
CA ARG A 594 36.35 17.87 -34.99
C ARG A 594 37.32 19.02 -34.74
N GLN A 595 37.86 19.09 -33.53
CA GLN A 595 38.71 20.21 -33.11
C GLN A 595 40.11 20.17 -33.72
N THR A 596 40.66 18.97 -33.93
CA THR A 596 42.01 18.80 -34.48
C THR A 596 42.08 19.12 -35.97
N ALA A 597 41.10 18.63 -36.76
CA ALA A 597 41.00 18.97 -38.18
C ALA A 597 40.73 20.47 -38.36
N PHE A 598 39.80 21.04 -37.58
CA PHE A 598 39.52 22.47 -37.60
C PHE A 598 40.80 23.30 -37.36
N GLY A 599 41.52 23.05 -36.27
CA GLY A 599 42.72 23.80 -35.92
C GLY A 599 43.85 23.67 -36.96
N VAL A 600 44.13 22.45 -37.44
CA VAL A 600 45.20 22.22 -38.42
C VAL A 600 44.86 22.86 -39.77
N ILE A 601 43.66 22.62 -40.32
CA ILE A 601 43.28 23.12 -41.65
C ILE A 601 43.25 24.66 -41.65
N PHE A 602 42.71 25.28 -40.59
CA PHE A 602 42.68 26.72 -40.50
C PHE A 602 44.08 27.34 -40.32
N SER A 603 45.00 26.68 -39.62
CA SER A 603 46.38 27.17 -39.50
C SER A 603 47.08 27.22 -40.86
N VAL A 604 46.81 26.25 -41.76
CA VAL A 604 47.30 26.25 -43.14
C VAL A 604 46.71 27.42 -43.93
N SER A 605 45.41 27.69 -43.79
CA SER A 605 44.73 28.83 -44.43
C SER A 605 45.32 30.17 -43.99
N VAL A 606 45.43 30.42 -42.68
CA VAL A 606 45.93 31.70 -42.14
C VAL A 606 47.43 31.89 -42.43
N SER A 607 48.24 30.84 -42.29
CA SER A 607 49.67 30.90 -42.63
C SER A 607 49.91 31.14 -44.12
N SER A 608 49.03 30.64 -45.00
CA SER A 608 49.08 30.94 -46.44
C SER A 608 48.80 32.41 -46.73
N VAL A 609 47.85 33.03 -46.01
CA VAL A 609 47.59 34.49 -46.11
C VAL A 609 48.79 35.28 -45.59
N LEU A 610 49.39 34.89 -44.46
CA LEU A 610 50.59 35.51 -43.91
C LEU A 610 51.80 35.41 -44.86
N ALA A 611 52.04 34.22 -45.43
CA ALA A 611 53.10 34.01 -46.41
C ALA A 611 52.88 34.87 -47.66
N LYS A 612 51.62 35.02 -48.08
CA LYS A 612 51.23 35.88 -49.20
C LYS A 612 51.48 37.36 -48.92
N THR A 613 51.09 37.87 -47.75
CA THR A 613 51.33 39.29 -47.37
C THR A 613 52.80 39.61 -47.22
N ILE A 614 53.60 38.73 -46.59
CA ILE A 614 55.05 38.89 -46.47
C ILE A 614 55.71 38.89 -47.84
N THR A 615 55.30 38.00 -48.75
CA THR A 615 55.84 37.96 -50.13
C THR A 615 55.57 39.26 -50.88
N VAL A 616 54.38 39.87 -50.72
CA VAL A 616 54.03 41.18 -51.29
C VAL A 616 54.92 42.29 -50.69
N VAL A 617 55.03 42.37 -49.36
CA VAL A 617 55.87 43.39 -48.69
C VAL A 617 57.33 43.28 -49.10
N LEU A 618 57.85 42.05 -49.22
CA LEU A 618 59.24 41.79 -49.58
C LEU A 618 59.53 42.13 -51.05
N ALA A 619 58.58 41.87 -51.97
CA ALA A 619 58.69 42.25 -53.38
C ALA A 619 58.82 43.77 -53.56
N PHE A 620 58.10 44.57 -52.76
CA PHE A 620 58.19 46.03 -52.77
C PHE A 620 59.43 46.60 -52.05
N LYS A 621 59.95 45.94 -51.02
CA LYS A 621 61.21 46.37 -50.37
C LYS A 621 62.45 46.01 -51.18
N ALA A 622 62.40 44.95 -51.99
CA ALA A 622 63.52 44.46 -52.80
C ALA A 622 63.79 45.27 -54.09
N THR A 623 62.95 46.27 -54.42
CA THR A 623 63.17 47.19 -55.55
C THR A 623 64.09 48.38 -55.21
N LYS A 624 64.49 48.58 -53.94
CA LYS A 624 65.55 49.54 -53.56
C LYS A 624 66.96 48.97 -53.87
N PRO A 625 67.85 49.70 -54.57
CA PRO A 625 69.15 49.17 -54.96
C PRO A 625 70.08 49.02 -53.74
N GLY A 626 70.64 47.81 -53.50
CA GLY A 626 71.72 47.57 -52.52
C GLY A 626 71.56 46.39 -51.53
N ALA A 627 70.44 45.67 -51.47
CA ALA A 627 70.24 44.60 -50.47
C ALA A 627 70.71 43.20 -50.95
N SER A 628 71.52 42.49 -50.15
CA SER A 628 72.02 41.13 -50.43
C SER A 628 70.93 40.03 -50.40
N MET A 629 69.68 40.38 -50.06
CA MET A 629 68.55 39.47 -49.92
C MET A 629 67.92 38.97 -51.24
N ARG A 630 68.51 39.27 -52.39
CA ARG A 630 67.92 38.97 -53.72
C ARG A 630 67.97 37.48 -54.12
N LYS A 631 68.86 36.67 -53.53
CA LYS A 631 69.05 35.24 -53.89
C LYS A 631 68.07 34.26 -53.21
N TRP A 632 67.38 34.67 -52.14
CA TRP A 632 66.46 33.83 -51.36
C TRP A 632 64.99 34.23 -51.53
N LEU A 633 64.67 34.97 -52.61
CA LEU A 633 63.40 35.66 -52.76
C LEU A 633 62.28 34.75 -53.30
N GLY A 634 61.20 34.63 -52.53
CA GLY A 634 59.87 34.24 -53.01
C GLY A 634 59.41 32.84 -52.59
N ARG A 635 59.57 31.84 -53.47
CA ARG A 635 58.89 30.54 -53.36
C ARG A 635 59.32 29.71 -52.14
N ARG A 636 60.64 29.63 -51.86
CA ARG A 636 61.17 28.85 -50.73
C ARG A 636 60.80 29.45 -49.38
N LEU A 637 60.84 30.78 -49.25
CA LEU A 637 60.46 31.49 -48.03
C LEU A 637 58.96 31.31 -47.72
N ALA A 638 58.09 31.49 -48.72
CA ALA A 638 56.65 31.37 -48.53
C ALA A 638 56.23 29.94 -48.16
N SER A 639 56.76 28.92 -48.84
CA SER A 639 56.53 27.51 -48.47
C SER A 639 57.10 27.18 -47.08
N SER A 640 58.26 27.74 -46.72
CA SER A 640 58.84 27.55 -45.37
C SER A 640 57.95 28.12 -44.28
N ILE A 641 57.30 29.28 -44.50
CA ILE A 641 56.38 29.91 -43.53
C ILE A 641 55.13 29.04 -43.34
N VAL A 642 54.51 28.59 -44.44
CA VAL A 642 53.30 27.76 -44.36
C VAL A 642 53.58 26.45 -43.63
N VAL A 643 54.69 25.77 -43.99
CA VAL A 643 55.06 24.48 -43.38
C VAL A 643 55.43 24.66 -41.90
N SER A 644 56.25 25.66 -41.54
CA SER A 644 56.68 25.85 -40.15
C SER A 644 55.52 26.22 -39.23
N CYS A 645 54.65 27.15 -39.64
CA CYS A 645 53.47 27.52 -38.86
C CYS A 645 52.48 26.36 -38.70
N SER A 646 52.28 25.58 -39.76
CA SER A 646 51.35 24.43 -39.70
C SER A 646 51.91 23.28 -38.85
N LEU A 647 53.22 23.03 -38.89
CA LEU A 647 53.87 21.99 -38.07
C LEU A 647 53.76 22.28 -36.57
N ILE A 648 53.83 23.55 -36.16
CA ILE A 648 53.62 23.94 -34.76
C ILE A 648 52.20 23.56 -34.31
N GLN A 649 51.19 23.87 -35.14
CA GLN A 649 49.80 23.51 -34.82
C GLN A 649 49.59 21.99 -34.77
N VAL A 650 50.18 21.24 -35.71
CA VAL A 650 50.14 19.77 -35.71
C VAL A 650 50.78 19.22 -34.43
N GLY A 651 51.89 19.80 -33.98
CA GLY A 651 52.54 19.42 -32.71
C GLY A 651 51.64 19.65 -31.50
N ILE A 652 50.98 20.82 -31.40
CA ILE A 652 50.03 21.12 -30.33
C ILE A 652 48.87 20.10 -30.33
N CYS A 653 48.28 19.83 -31.49
CA CYS A 653 47.19 18.85 -31.62
C CYS A 653 47.64 17.42 -31.29
N ALA A 654 48.86 17.01 -31.67
CA ALA A 654 49.40 15.70 -31.34
C ALA A 654 49.61 15.51 -29.83
N VAL A 655 50.12 16.53 -29.13
CA VAL A 655 50.27 16.52 -27.67
C VAL A 655 48.89 16.46 -26.99
N TRP A 656 47.90 17.20 -27.49
CA TRP A 656 46.54 17.15 -26.95
C TRP A 656 45.93 15.75 -27.08
N LEU A 657 45.98 15.16 -28.27
CA LEU A 657 45.48 13.80 -28.52
C LEU A 657 46.23 12.73 -27.72
N GLY A 658 47.53 12.90 -27.49
CA GLY A 658 48.35 11.95 -26.72
C GLY A 658 48.20 12.03 -25.21
N THR A 659 47.80 13.18 -24.67
CA THR A 659 47.66 13.38 -23.22
C THR A 659 46.22 13.21 -22.75
N THR A 660 45.27 13.93 -23.35
CA THR A 660 43.87 14.03 -22.92
C THR A 660 42.96 14.17 -24.14
N PRO A 661 42.75 13.06 -24.89
CA PRO A 661 41.96 13.10 -26.11
C PRO A 661 40.47 13.42 -25.83
N PRO A 662 39.80 14.19 -26.71
CA PRO A 662 38.36 14.42 -26.62
C PRO A 662 37.54 13.12 -26.69
N PHE A 663 36.49 13.01 -25.88
CA PHE A 663 35.65 11.82 -25.78
C PHE A 663 34.14 12.16 -25.76
N PRO A 664 33.27 11.25 -26.23
CA PRO A 664 31.83 11.45 -26.16
C PRO A 664 31.34 11.33 -24.71
N ASP A 665 30.57 12.31 -24.27
CA ASP A 665 30.04 12.45 -22.92
C ASP A 665 28.51 12.63 -22.94
N LEU A 666 27.84 12.11 -21.90
CA LEU A 666 26.38 12.13 -21.76
C LEU A 666 26.02 12.98 -20.55
N ASP A 667 25.61 14.22 -20.79
CA ASP A 667 25.14 15.09 -19.71
C ASP A 667 23.66 14.81 -19.44
N MET A 668 23.41 14.11 -18.32
CA MET A 668 22.09 13.71 -17.86
C MET A 668 21.48 14.69 -16.84
N LYS A 669 22.22 15.74 -16.45
CA LYS A 669 21.90 16.61 -15.29
C LYS A 669 21.49 18.03 -15.70
N SER A 670 21.99 18.54 -16.81
CA SER A 670 21.79 19.94 -17.19
C SER A 670 20.38 20.31 -17.64
N GLU A 671 19.59 19.37 -18.17
CA GLU A 671 18.26 19.65 -18.71
C GLU A 671 17.24 18.56 -18.35
N ALA A 672 16.06 18.98 -17.88
CA ALA A 672 15.00 18.07 -17.50
C ALA A 672 14.37 17.41 -18.75
N GLY A 673 14.33 16.08 -18.77
CA GLY A 673 13.73 15.30 -19.87
C GLY A 673 14.66 15.01 -21.04
N HIS A 674 15.83 15.64 -21.12
CA HIS A 674 16.81 15.44 -22.21
C HIS A 674 18.13 14.86 -21.70
N ILE A 675 18.78 14.04 -22.53
CA ILE A 675 20.16 13.60 -22.36
C ILE A 675 20.98 14.32 -23.42
N LEU A 676 21.80 15.26 -22.99
CA LEU A 676 22.62 16.03 -23.92
C LEU A 676 23.86 15.22 -24.30
N VAL A 677 23.98 14.91 -25.59
CA VAL A 677 25.12 14.15 -26.12
C VAL A 677 26.16 15.13 -26.67
N GLN A 678 27.29 15.26 -25.98
CA GLN A 678 28.35 16.24 -26.32
C GLN A 678 29.71 15.56 -26.45
N CYS A 679 30.66 16.22 -27.12
CA CYS A 679 32.07 15.81 -27.08
C CYS A 679 32.76 16.63 -25.99
N ASN A 680 33.17 15.98 -24.91
CA ASN A 680 33.99 16.61 -23.90
C ASN A 680 35.43 16.76 -24.45
N GLU A 681 35.99 17.96 -24.36
CA GLU A 681 37.32 18.29 -24.88
C GLU A 681 38.47 17.63 -24.10
N GLY A 682 38.18 17.05 -22.94
CA GLY A 682 39.14 16.37 -22.05
C GLY A 682 40.01 17.35 -21.27
N SER A 683 40.67 18.29 -21.96
CA SER A 683 41.49 19.34 -21.36
C SER A 683 41.15 20.71 -21.92
N ASN A 684 40.53 21.54 -21.08
CA ASN A 684 40.23 22.94 -21.41
C ASN A 684 41.50 23.72 -21.76
N ILE A 685 42.63 23.43 -21.09
CA ILE A 685 43.90 24.10 -21.34
C ILE A 685 44.38 23.80 -22.77
N ALA A 686 44.35 22.54 -23.19
CA ALA A 686 44.80 22.14 -24.52
C ALA A 686 43.91 22.73 -25.63
N PHE A 687 42.59 22.77 -25.42
CA PHE A 687 41.64 23.43 -26.31
C PHE A 687 41.95 24.93 -26.49
N TYR A 688 42.15 25.67 -25.38
CA TYR A 688 42.51 27.09 -25.46
C TYR A 688 43.92 27.33 -26.03
N CYS A 689 44.87 26.40 -25.88
CA CYS A 689 46.17 26.49 -26.55
C CYS A 689 46.05 26.44 -28.08
N VAL A 690 45.21 25.53 -28.61
CA VAL A 690 44.92 25.41 -30.05
C VAL A 690 44.31 26.70 -30.59
N LEU A 691 43.28 27.24 -29.91
CA LEU A 691 42.63 28.50 -30.29
C LEU A 691 43.57 29.72 -30.11
N GLY A 692 44.40 29.71 -29.07
CA GLY A 692 45.37 30.77 -28.78
C GLY A 692 46.44 30.90 -29.85
N TYR A 693 47.01 29.79 -30.32
CA TYR A 693 47.99 29.81 -31.42
C TYR A 693 47.35 30.30 -32.73
N MET A 694 46.14 29.82 -33.02
CA MET A 694 45.32 30.29 -34.14
C MET A 694 45.07 31.80 -34.10
N GLY A 695 44.70 32.33 -32.93
CA GLY A 695 44.54 33.76 -32.68
C GLY A 695 45.84 34.54 -32.87
N PHE A 696 46.97 34.01 -32.35
CA PHE A 696 48.29 34.62 -32.54
C PHE A 696 48.67 34.72 -34.03
N LEU A 697 48.50 33.64 -34.80
CA LEU A 697 48.71 33.65 -36.25
C LEU A 697 47.82 34.69 -36.95
N ALA A 698 46.55 34.79 -36.55
CA ALA A 698 45.62 35.75 -37.12
C ALA A 698 46.03 37.20 -36.83
N ILE A 699 46.47 37.52 -35.61
CA ILE A 699 46.96 38.86 -35.23
C ILE A 699 48.23 39.22 -36.00
N VAL A 700 49.20 38.30 -36.10
CA VAL A 700 50.43 38.52 -36.88
C VAL A 700 50.08 38.73 -38.36
N SER A 701 49.19 37.91 -38.92
CA SER A 701 48.72 38.07 -40.30
C SER A 701 48.00 39.41 -40.53
N PHE A 702 47.14 39.82 -39.61
CA PHE A 702 46.42 41.10 -39.68
C PHE A 702 47.38 42.29 -39.57
N THR A 703 48.33 42.28 -38.64
CA THR A 703 49.31 43.38 -38.47
C THR A 703 50.18 43.56 -39.71
N VAL A 704 50.69 42.47 -40.29
CA VAL A 704 51.45 42.52 -41.55
C VAL A 704 50.57 43.00 -42.70
N ALA A 705 49.34 42.49 -42.82
CA ALA A 705 48.38 42.92 -43.84
C ALA A 705 48.04 44.42 -43.71
N PHE A 706 47.89 44.93 -42.49
CA PHE A 706 47.58 46.34 -42.22
C PHE A 706 48.73 47.26 -42.62
N LEU A 707 49.97 46.87 -42.32
CA LEU A 707 51.16 47.61 -42.75
C LEU A 707 51.33 47.62 -44.27
N ALA A 708 50.97 46.51 -44.93
CA ALA A 708 51.02 46.39 -46.39
C ALA A 708 49.97 47.26 -47.12
N ARG A 709 48.91 47.74 -46.43
CA ARG A 709 47.78 48.47 -47.03
C ARG A 709 48.18 49.76 -47.77
N LYS A 710 49.29 50.40 -47.34
CA LYS A 710 49.80 51.64 -47.93
C LYS A 710 50.70 51.42 -49.15
N LEU A 711 51.01 50.18 -49.52
CA LEU A 711 51.85 49.89 -50.69
C LEU A 711 51.05 50.11 -51.99
N PRO A 712 51.60 50.84 -52.98
CA PRO A 712 50.95 51.03 -54.28
C PRO A 712 51.03 49.72 -55.07
N ASP A 713 50.00 48.89 -54.93
CA ASP A 713 49.88 47.61 -55.64
C ASP A 713 48.97 47.75 -56.87
N THR A 714 49.30 47.04 -57.94
CA THR A 714 48.68 47.14 -59.28
C THR A 714 47.17 46.84 -59.27
N PHE A 715 46.64 46.25 -58.19
CA PHE A 715 45.24 45.87 -58.04
C PHE A 715 44.61 46.14 -56.66
N ASN A 716 45.19 47.00 -55.81
CA ASN A 716 44.73 47.18 -54.41
C ASN A 716 44.67 45.86 -53.60
N GLU A 717 45.44 44.83 -53.98
CA GLU A 717 45.33 43.48 -53.40
C GLU A 717 45.62 43.46 -51.89
N ALA A 718 46.62 44.23 -51.43
CA ALA A 718 46.91 44.37 -50.01
C ALA A 718 45.70 44.87 -49.20
N LYS A 719 44.88 45.78 -49.75
CA LYS A 719 43.66 46.29 -49.08
C LYS A 719 42.61 45.21 -48.90
N PHE A 720 42.39 44.38 -49.92
CA PHE A 720 41.44 43.27 -49.85
C PHE A 720 41.90 42.19 -48.87
N ILE A 721 43.21 41.92 -48.78
CA ILE A 721 43.76 41.01 -47.77
C ILE A 721 43.60 41.58 -46.36
N THR A 722 43.83 42.89 -46.15
CA THR A 722 43.59 43.53 -44.84
C THR A 722 42.12 43.43 -44.44
N PHE A 723 41.19 43.70 -45.35
CA PHE A 723 39.75 43.62 -45.09
C PHE A 723 39.33 42.18 -44.77
N SER A 724 39.87 41.21 -45.49
CA SER A 724 39.63 39.79 -45.25
C SER A 724 40.10 39.33 -43.86
N MET A 725 41.31 39.72 -43.46
CA MET A 725 41.84 39.43 -42.13
C MET A 725 41.09 40.17 -41.00
N LEU A 726 40.53 41.36 -41.27
CA LEU A 726 39.67 42.07 -40.33
C LEU A 726 38.39 41.27 -40.05
N VAL A 727 37.70 40.81 -41.12
CA VAL A 727 36.49 39.97 -41.00
C VAL A 727 36.79 38.67 -40.27
N PHE A 728 37.93 38.04 -40.57
CA PHE A 728 38.37 36.84 -39.87
C PHE A 728 38.55 37.09 -38.36
N CYS A 729 39.27 38.13 -37.97
CA CYS A 729 39.48 38.47 -36.57
C CYS A 729 38.18 38.82 -35.85
N SER A 730 37.25 39.56 -36.49
CA SER A 730 35.98 39.92 -35.85
C SER A 730 35.10 38.71 -35.54
N VAL A 731 35.06 37.72 -36.44
CA VAL A 731 34.26 36.49 -36.23
C VAL A 731 34.80 35.69 -35.04
N TRP A 732 36.12 35.55 -34.91
CA TRP A 732 36.74 34.80 -33.81
C TRP A 732 36.67 35.52 -32.46
N VAL A 733 36.72 36.85 -32.44
CA VAL A 733 36.49 37.62 -31.20
C VAL A 733 35.05 37.47 -30.73
N SER A 734 34.07 37.46 -31.65
CA SER A 734 32.66 37.23 -31.30
C SER A 734 32.35 35.77 -30.91
N PHE A 735 33.10 34.80 -31.43
CA PHE A 735 32.91 33.38 -31.11
C PHE A 735 33.08 33.07 -29.62
N ILE A 736 34.13 33.59 -28.97
CA ILE A 736 34.48 33.26 -27.57
C ILE A 736 33.31 33.51 -26.59
N PRO A 737 32.71 34.72 -26.51
CA PRO A 737 31.60 34.96 -25.58
C PRO A 737 30.34 34.16 -25.93
N THR A 738 30.05 33.93 -27.23
CA THR A 738 28.88 33.16 -27.64
C THR A 738 29.04 31.66 -27.34
N TYR A 739 30.25 31.13 -27.49
CA TYR A 739 30.59 29.74 -27.13
C TYR A 739 30.37 29.47 -25.64
N LEU A 740 30.82 30.39 -24.77
CA LEU A 740 30.67 30.25 -23.32
C LEU A 740 29.23 30.42 -22.82
N SER A 741 28.37 31.13 -23.56
CA SER A 741 26.98 31.40 -23.17
C SER A 741 25.99 30.33 -23.64
N THR A 742 26.36 29.50 -24.60
CA THR A 742 25.47 28.50 -25.20
C THR A 742 25.82 27.10 -24.72
N LYS A 743 24.83 26.21 -24.68
CA LYS A 743 25.01 24.80 -24.26
C LYS A 743 24.44 23.85 -25.32
N GLY A 744 24.97 22.63 -25.33
CA GLY A 744 24.47 21.56 -26.17
C GLY A 744 24.59 21.81 -27.66
N LYS A 745 23.53 21.49 -28.42
CA LYS A 745 23.54 21.61 -29.88
C LYS A 745 23.76 23.04 -30.40
N TYR A 746 23.36 24.05 -29.63
CA TYR A 746 23.56 25.46 -29.99
C TYR A 746 25.03 25.89 -29.91
N MET A 747 25.80 25.34 -28.96
CA MET A 747 27.25 25.59 -28.87
C MET A 747 27.96 25.11 -30.15
N VAL A 748 27.63 23.89 -30.60
CA VAL A 748 28.17 23.31 -31.84
C VAL A 748 27.77 24.12 -33.07
N ALA A 749 26.54 24.61 -33.11
CA ALA A 749 26.06 25.43 -34.22
C ALA A 749 26.80 26.77 -34.36
N VAL A 750 27.07 27.44 -33.23
CA VAL A 750 27.83 28.69 -33.19
C VAL A 750 29.24 28.48 -33.76
N GLU A 751 29.86 27.35 -33.43
CA GLU A 751 31.18 27.00 -33.95
C GLU A 751 31.18 26.78 -35.47
N ILE A 752 30.22 26.02 -35.99
CA ILE A 752 30.06 25.84 -37.44
C ILE A 752 29.84 27.18 -38.13
N PHE A 753 28.97 28.03 -37.59
CA PHE A 753 28.68 29.34 -38.16
C PHE A 753 29.95 30.22 -38.24
N SER A 754 30.76 30.25 -37.18
CA SER A 754 32.03 30.97 -37.16
C SER A 754 33.04 30.44 -38.18
N ILE A 755 33.14 29.12 -38.34
CA ILE A 755 33.99 28.47 -39.35
C ILE A 755 33.58 28.88 -40.77
N LEU A 756 32.28 28.82 -41.08
CA LEU A 756 31.74 29.17 -42.39
C LEU A 756 31.93 30.66 -42.70
N ALA A 757 31.61 31.55 -41.76
CA ALA A 757 31.72 32.99 -41.92
C ALA A 757 33.18 33.45 -42.12
N ALA A 758 34.11 32.95 -41.30
CA ALA A 758 35.53 33.28 -41.42
C ALA A 758 36.12 32.81 -42.75
N SER A 759 35.79 31.59 -43.19
CA SER A 759 36.24 31.03 -44.46
C SER A 759 35.63 31.73 -45.66
N ALA A 760 34.34 32.10 -45.59
CA ALA A 760 33.66 32.88 -46.61
C ALA A 760 34.26 34.30 -46.73
N GLY A 761 34.66 34.92 -45.63
CA GLY A 761 35.38 36.20 -45.63
C GLY A 761 36.74 36.12 -46.33
N LEU A 762 37.48 35.03 -46.13
CA LEU A 762 38.75 34.73 -46.84
C LEU A 762 38.53 34.52 -48.34
N LEU A 763 37.58 33.66 -48.71
CA LEU A 763 37.25 33.37 -50.10
C LEU A 763 36.75 34.63 -50.83
N GLY A 764 35.78 35.31 -50.24
CA GLY A 764 35.07 36.43 -50.84
C GLY A 764 35.99 37.62 -51.11
N CYS A 765 36.71 38.07 -50.09
CA CYS A 765 37.51 39.28 -50.19
C CYS A 765 38.75 39.09 -51.08
N ILE A 766 39.39 37.91 -51.04
CA ILE A 766 40.67 37.68 -51.74
C ILE A 766 40.46 37.27 -53.20
N PHE A 767 39.42 36.51 -53.52
CA PHE A 767 39.25 35.87 -54.82
C PHE A 767 38.11 36.43 -55.69
N ILE A 768 37.02 36.98 -55.11
CA ILE A 768 35.93 37.55 -55.94
C ILE A 768 36.41 38.66 -56.87
N PRO A 769 37.21 39.67 -56.41
CA PRO A 769 37.71 40.71 -57.31
C PRO A 769 38.55 40.16 -58.46
N LYS A 770 39.25 39.04 -58.24
CA LYS A 770 40.10 38.40 -59.25
C LYS A 770 39.30 37.56 -60.24
N CYS A 771 38.29 36.85 -59.76
CA CYS A 771 37.36 36.12 -60.62
C CYS A 771 36.58 37.08 -61.52
N TYR A 772 36.16 38.24 -60.99
CA TYR A 772 35.50 39.29 -61.76
C TYR A 772 36.37 39.76 -62.92
N ILE A 773 37.66 40.04 -62.70
CA ILE A 773 38.56 40.49 -63.76
C ILE A 773 38.84 39.37 -64.79
N ILE A 774 39.03 38.13 -64.33
CA ILE A 774 39.32 36.98 -65.22
C ILE A 774 38.14 36.67 -66.16
N VAL A 775 36.89 36.81 -65.69
CA VAL A 775 35.69 36.39 -66.44
C VAL A 775 35.01 37.55 -67.17
N LEU A 776 34.86 38.72 -66.52
CA LEU A 776 34.03 39.83 -67.01
C LEU A 776 34.84 40.98 -67.62
N ARG A 777 36.17 41.04 -67.40
CA ARG A 777 37.06 42.10 -67.91
C ARG A 777 38.40 41.54 -68.42
N PRO A 778 38.39 40.62 -69.40
CA PRO A 778 39.62 40.02 -69.92
C PRO A 778 40.60 41.04 -70.55
N GLU A 779 40.12 42.21 -70.97
CA GLU A 779 40.95 43.31 -71.50
C GLU A 779 42.04 43.79 -70.51
N LEU A 780 41.79 43.71 -69.20
CA LEU A 780 42.72 44.09 -68.12
C LEU A 780 43.78 43.02 -67.82
N ASN A 781 43.75 41.89 -68.53
CA ASN A 781 44.61 40.71 -68.31
C ASN A 781 45.77 40.62 -69.33
N THR A 782 46.12 41.72 -70.01
CA THR A 782 47.22 41.81 -70.97
C THR A 782 48.49 42.38 -70.33
N ARG A 783 49.68 41.88 -70.74
CA ARG A 783 50.98 42.24 -70.15
C ARG A 783 51.33 43.73 -70.33
N GLU A 784 50.80 44.37 -71.36
CA GLU A 784 51.05 45.76 -71.73
C GLU A 784 50.34 46.77 -70.80
N GLN A 785 49.09 46.52 -70.43
CA GLN A 785 48.36 47.38 -69.49
C GLN A 785 48.88 47.29 -68.04
N LEU A 786 49.42 46.12 -67.64
CA LEU A 786 50.07 45.92 -66.33
C LEU A 786 51.33 46.78 -66.15
N VAL A 787 52.10 46.96 -67.23
CA VAL A 787 53.34 47.77 -67.22
C VAL A 787 53.04 49.26 -67.37
N MET A 788 52.00 49.65 -68.15
CA MET A 788 51.58 51.05 -68.29
C MET A 788 51.11 51.68 -66.98
N LYS A 789 50.35 50.94 -66.14
CA LYS A 789 49.92 51.42 -64.81
C LYS A 789 51.05 51.52 -63.78
N SER A 790 52.10 50.70 -63.90
CA SER A 790 53.28 50.78 -63.02
C SER A 790 54.10 52.05 -63.29
N LYS A 791 54.17 52.51 -64.55
CA LYS A 791 54.90 53.72 -64.93
C LYS A 791 54.19 55.01 -64.50
N SER A 792 52.85 55.08 -64.55
CA SER A 792 52.13 56.30 -64.12
C SER A 792 52.22 56.57 -62.62
N GLY A 793 52.42 55.54 -61.79
CA GLY A 793 52.61 55.70 -60.33
C GLY A 793 54.02 56.08 -59.90
N THR A 794 54.99 56.17 -60.82
CA THR A 794 56.38 56.56 -60.51
C THR A 794 56.70 58.00 -60.91
N GLN A 795 55.71 58.75 -61.43
CA GLN A 795 55.87 60.14 -61.90
C GLN A 795 55.20 61.18 -60.98
N GLU A 796 54.60 60.76 -59.87
CA GLU A 796 54.27 61.63 -58.73
C GLU A 796 55.13 61.23 -57.52
N LEU A 797 56.39 61.67 -57.53
CA LEU A 797 57.20 61.85 -56.33
C LEU A 797 58.26 62.94 -56.57
#